data_AF-A0A818CTD7-F1
#
_entry.id   AF-A0A818CTD7-F1
#
_cell.length_a   1.000
_cell.length_b   1.000
_cell.length_c   1.000
_cell.angle_alpha   90.00
_cell.angle_beta   90.00
_cell.angle_gamma   90.00
#
_symmetry.space_group_name_H-M   'P 1'
#
loop_
_entity.id
_entity.type
_entity.pdbx_description
1 polymer ?
#
loop_
_entity_poly.entity_id
_entity_poly.type
_entity_poly.pdbx_seq_one_letter_code
_entity_poly.pdbx_strand_id
1 'polypeptide(L)'
;MSSSLTYQRKQAFIIGINDYVSSPLACCINDAEILKNTLESIEFTVKMQTNPNLKVFHQTFNEFVAGIQPTDCILFYFAGHSKPYQRENYLLMSGHIYDTNKPESSNMMDNTASIGHIMKVLVNKKPSATICIFDCWRTCTNHKELNAQPSLLSVRAPTKTLVAYSNCIRPGACSETGNGEHGYLMENLLKYIKNPNIDMEALLRKVGRDIHTQTNGSRVLYQNSSLNQKIFLVSTNVQNTNGNSVDNSPSTHISIGLNRTSPSCPKEQVQTRSEGIVRATSTDAAETKSSLQPCGCSQQKLTAASILDDGTSASGAGKHTSKPMSKTDGVIKLAGKPHKVAPELQSTPLRPPEISLPLSDAYHLPIKERRVKPYPSKIFADHTSIPFDLQTLFGHLMHGLSPMNKEGPMSGKCIHETDQMKDFLTRNFGFHNIVGKCIVQGVQAFNLDTLPSTMDPNRIIYFPREGSSAFTMTVSEIQRWQNSFTVYADREIPGLEKSFIQRALEGKSMNGREAFHMKFVVRVSDCPVMMKFDAKVLPRSLYDDWPNRIKLISVTGVDFAGRVHDVDDILVYITNWRNVFELDQVTGKMAVFDGRDFHPVKNHPPVLLSENLLLVHLKRMAKFRLRVCDREKVQIVVETGIGLGIFSGKHIGIDSQVRRLAAHAMRCVIKEEGATYTHIRAIVFALPIFSKKIGDYQIPDVYHDFVNEFHKSKYHGPIPVLIVDHDMHELAVAIACRGFRVSELNPADSHGVFGEYWQNYGPAVEEKLALTTLGLLVQHHLINRSVLDDSRYHII
;
A
#
# COMPACT_ATOMS: atom_id res chain seq x y z
N MET A 1 -33.77 -7.41 30.48
CA MET A 1 -32.59 -6.62 30.92
C MET A 1 -31.47 -7.59 31.21
N SER A 2 -30.20 -7.26 30.91
CA SER A 2 -29.05 -8.08 31.35
C SER A 2 -28.62 -7.59 32.73
N SER A 3 -28.66 -8.46 33.74
CA SER A 3 -28.11 -8.16 35.06
C SER A 3 -26.60 -7.94 34.99
N SER A 4 -26.11 -6.88 35.65
CA SER A 4 -24.67 -6.76 35.93
C SER A 4 -24.28 -7.79 36.99
N LEU A 5 -23.14 -8.48 36.82
CA LEU A 5 -22.67 -9.44 37.81
C LEU A 5 -21.84 -8.71 38.87
N THR A 6 -22.36 -8.57 40.08
CA THR A 6 -21.60 -8.00 41.21
C THR A 6 -20.62 -9.05 41.73
N TYR A 7 -19.35 -8.96 41.31
CA TYR A 7 -18.27 -9.81 41.82
C TYR A 7 -18.10 -9.62 43.33
N GLN A 8 -18.02 -10.72 44.09
CA GLN A 8 -17.87 -10.63 45.55
C GLN A 8 -16.51 -10.05 45.95
N ARG A 9 -15.46 -10.33 45.18
CA ARG A 9 -14.11 -9.78 45.37
C ARG A 9 -13.43 -9.56 44.02
N LYS A 10 -12.56 -8.56 43.98
CA LYS A 10 -11.65 -8.26 42.88
C LYS A 10 -10.23 -8.54 43.37
N GLN A 11 -9.47 -9.41 42.70
CA GLN A 11 -8.09 -9.73 43.08
C GLN A 11 -7.14 -9.54 41.91
N ALA A 12 -5.92 -9.04 42.15
CA ALA A 12 -4.91 -8.88 41.12
C ALA A 12 -3.53 -9.42 41.52
N PHE A 13 -2.82 -9.96 40.54
CA PHE A 13 -1.41 -10.34 40.64
C PHE A 13 -0.61 -9.55 39.61
N ILE A 14 0.36 -8.75 40.06
CA ILE A 14 1.08 -7.77 39.23
C ILE A 14 2.58 -8.03 39.30
N ILE A 15 3.25 -8.09 38.14
CA ILE A 15 4.68 -8.36 38.03
C ILE A 15 5.33 -7.29 37.15
N GLY A 16 6.42 -6.69 37.63
CA GLY A 16 7.26 -5.76 36.85
C GLY A 16 8.73 -6.16 36.95
N ILE A 17 9.44 -6.30 35.81
CA ILE A 17 10.84 -6.71 35.78
C ILE A 17 11.67 -5.74 34.95
N ASN A 18 12.70 -5.17 35.58
CA ASN A 18 13.66 -4.23 34.97
C ASN A 18 15.09 -4.80 34.88
N ASP A 19 15.50 -5.67 35.80
CA ASP A 19 16.90 -6.04 36.10
C ASP A 19 17.52 -7.13 35.19
N TYR A 20 17.07 -7.23 33.95
CA TYR A 20 17.58 -8.22 32.99
C TYR A 20 19.05 -7.96 32.63
N VAL A 21 19.93 -8.94 32.91
CA VAL A 21 21.39 -8.83 32.78
C VAL A 21 21.86 -8.37 31.39
N SER A 22 21.21 -8.85 30.32
CA SER A 22 21.62 -8.58 28.93
C SER A 22 20.82 -7.48 28.22
N SER A 23 19.70 -7.03 28.78
CA SER A 23 18.81 -6.02 28.16
C SER A 23 17.87 -5.41 29.22
N PRO A 24 18.37 -4.62 30.17
CA PRO A 24 17.53 -4.06 31.23
C PRO A 24 16.43 -3.14 30.69
N LEU A 25 15.33 -3.04 31.46
CA LEU A 25 14.19 -2.18 31.17
C LEU A 25 14.07 -1.08 32.24
N ALA A 26 13.33 -0.01 31.95
CA ALA A 26 13.24 1.17 32.81
C ALA A 26 11.85 1.34 33.47
N CYS A 27 10.76 1.23 32.71
CA CYS A 27 9.41 1.56 33.19
C CYS A 27 8.67 0.42 33.92
N CYS A 28 9.03 -0.85 33.71
CA CYS A 28 8.16 -1.98 34.07
C CYS A 28 7.87 -2.13 35.58
N ILE A 29 8.77 -1.67 36.45
CA ILE A 29 8.50 -1.56 37.90
C ILE A 29 7.51 -0.43 38.20
N ASN A 30 7.71 0.76 37.63
CA ASN A 30 6.84 1.92 37.85
C ASN A 30 5.42 1.68 37.30
N ASP A 31 5.32 1.05 36.13
CA ASP A 31 4.06 0.62 35.53
C ASP A 31 3.29 -0.35 36.46
N ALA A 32 4.00 -1.28 37.11
CA ALA A 32 3.43 -2.21 38.08
C ALA A 32 2.95 -1.50 39.37
N GLU A 33 3.75 -0.59 39.93
CA GLU A 33 3.43 0.18 41.14
C GLU A 33 2.22 1.10 40.93
N ILE A 34 2.15 1.78 39.80
CA ILE A 34 1.04 2.68 39.47
C ILE A 34 -0.23 1.89 39.15
N LEU A 35 -0.12 0.72 38.50
CA LEU A 35 -1.26 -0.18 38.32
C LEU A 35 -1.77 -0.74 39.66
N LYS A 36 -0.88 -1.13 40.59
CA LYS A 36 -1.25 -1.56 41.95
C LYS A 36 -2.09 -0.47 42.63
N ASN A 37 -1.53 0.73 42.78
CA ASN A 37 -2.19 1.83 43.50
C ASN A 37 -3.51 2.24 42.80
N THR A 38 -3.57 2.12 41.47
CA THR A 38 -4.78 2.34 40.67
C THR A 38 -5.86 1.29 40.92
N LEU A 39 -5.50 0.00 40.92
CA LEU A 39 -6.43 -1.11 41.15
C LEU A 39 -6.93 -1.15 42.60
N GLU A 40 -6.07 -0.88 43.59
CA GLU A 40 -6.46 -0.71 44.99
C GLU A 40 -7.48 0.43 45.15
N SER A 41 -7.31 1.55 44.45
CA SER A 41 -8.29 2.65 44.44
C SER A 41 -9.64 2.32 43.78
N ILE A 42 -9.77 1.14 43.15
CA ILE A 42 -11.03 0.57 42.67
C ILE A 42 -11.30 -0.82 43.29
N GLU A 43 -10.92 -0.99 44.56
CA GLU A 43 -11.26 -2.12 45.44
C GLU A 43 -10.71 -3.49 45.00
N PHE A 44 -9.59 -3.54 44.28
CA PHE A 44 -8.85 -4.79 44.11
C PHE A 44 -7.97 -5.07 45.33
N THR A 45 -7.97 -6.32 45.81
CA THR A 45 -6.88 -6.86 46.61
C THR A 45 -5.70 -7.18 45.69
N VAL A 46 -4.62 -6.41 45.77
CA VAL A 46 -3.46 -6.55 44.88
C VAL A 46 -2.31 -7.24 45.59
N LYS A 47 -1.68 -8.23 44.93
CA LYS A 47 -0.37 -8.78 45.30
C LYS A 47 0.62 -8.51 44.17
N MET A 48 1.71 -7.82 44.49
CA MET A 48 2.70 -7.35 43.51
C MET A 48 4.06 -8.00 43.75
N GLN A 49 4.84 -8.20 42.68
CA GLN A 49 6.25 -8.59 42.73
C GLN A 49 7.07 -7.74 41.75
N THR A 50 8.22 -7.25 42.21
CA THR A 50 9.21 -6.54 41.38
C THR A 50 10.48 -7.39 41.29
N ASN A 51 11.01 -7.54 40.07
CA ASN A 51 12.18 -8.38 39.78
C ASN A 51 12.19 -9.80 40.41
N PRO A 52 11.09 -10.58 40.44
CA PRO A 52 11.14 -11.93 40.99
C PRO A 52 11.97 -12.86 40.09
N ASN A 53 12.82 -13.68 40.70
CA ASN A 53 13.34 -14.89 40.05
C ASN A 53 12.26 -15.99 40.03
N LEU A 54 12.49 -17.07 39.27
CA LEU A 54 11.47 -18.10 39.04
C LEU A 54 10.96 -18.76 40.33
N LYS A 55 11.82 -18.98 41.34
CA LYS A 55 11.43 -19.57 42.63
C LYS A 55 10.47 -18.65 43.39
N VAL A 56 10.80 -17.35 43.46
CA VAL A 56 9.98 -16.34 44.14
C VAL A 56 8.65 -16.13 43.41
N PHE A 57 8.66 -16.08 42.08
CA PHE A 57 7.44 -16.03 41.26
C PHE A 57 6.55 -17.26 41.53
N HIS A 58 7.08 -18.49 41.43
CA HIS A 58 6.30 -19.71 41.67
C HIS A 58 5.68 -19.76 43.08
N GLN A 59 6.43 -19.40 44.12
CA GLN A 59 5.90 -19.36 45.48
C GLN A 59 4.75 -18.34 45.59
N THR A 60 5.00 -17.08 45.21
CA THR A 60 4.04 -15.99 45.42
C THR A 60 2.80 -16.11 44.54
N PHE A 61 2.93 -16.68 43.34
CA PHE A 61 1.84 -17.04 42.44
C PHE A 61 1.01 -18.21 42.98
N ASN A 62 1.64 -19.28 43.50
CA ASN A 62 0.91 -20.40 44.10
C ASN A 62 0.10 -19.97 45.34
N GLU A 63 0.67 -19.09 46.18
CA GLU A 63 -0.04 -18.45 47.30
C GLU A 63 -1.24 -17.60 46.82
N PHE A 64 -1.09 -16.84 45.74
CA PHE A 64 -2.19 -16.07 45.15
C PHE A 64 -3.30 -16.99 44.62
N VAL A 65 -2.91 -18.00 43.84
CA VAL A 65 -3.79 -19.04 43.29
C VAL A 65 -4.52 -19.82 44.39
N ALA A 66 -3.91 -20.02 45.56
CA ALA A 66 -4.56 -20.64 46.71
C ALA A 66 -5.77 -19.81 47.22
N GLY A 67 -5.69 -18.47 47.18
CA GLY A 67 -6.74 -17.56 47.64
C GLY A 67 -7.88 -17.27 46.67
N ILE A 68 -7.81 -17.73 45.42
CA ILE A 68 -8.85 -17.54 44.39
C ILE A 68 -10.08 -18.39 44.71
N GLN A 69 -11.25 -17.75 44.70
CA GLN A 69 -12.57 -18.38 44.84
C GLN A 69 -13.40 -18.23 43.55
N PRO A 70 -14.40 -19.10 43.30
CA PRO A 70 -15.18 -19.06 42.05
C PRO A 70 -15.99 -17.76 41.80
N THR A 71 -16.27 -16.99 42.84
CA THR A 71 -17.00 -15.70 42.78
C THR A 71 -16.11 -14.49 42.47
N ASP A 72 -14.79 -14.67 42.40
CA ASP A 72 -13.83 -13.58 42.20
C ASP A 72 -13.73 -13.13 40.73
N CYS A 73 -13.39 -11.85 40.53
CA CYS A 73 -12.81 -11.35 39.29
C CYS A 73 -11.29 -11.24 39.45
N ILE A 74 -10.52 -11.88 38.57
CA ILE A 74 -9.06 -11.99 38.66
C ILE A 74 -8.38 -11.18 37.56
N LEU A 75 -7.40 -10.33 37.91
CA LEU A 75 -6.53 -9.62 36.96
C LEU A 75 -5.07 -10.02 37.13
N PHE A 76 -4.46 -10.60 36.10
CA PHE A 76 -3.02 -10.87 36.03
C PHE A 76 -2.35 -9.82 35.14
N TYR A 77 -1.31 -9.16 35.62
CA TYR A 77 -0.49 -8.21 34.84
C TYR A 77 0.98 -8.60 34.90
N PHE A 78 1.66 -8.55 33.75
CA PHE A 78 3.11 -8.70 33.65
C PHE A 78 3.69 -7.65 32.70
N ALA A 79 4.75 -6.96 33.14
CA ALA A 79 5.61 -6.12 32.31
C ALA A 79 7.07 -6.59 32.38
N GLY A 80 7.66 -6.88 31.22
CA GLY A 80 9.01 -7.46 31.11
C GLY A 80 9.26 -8.13 29.75
N HIS A 81 10.33 -8.92 29.65
CA HIS A 81 10.65 -9.68 28.43
C HIS A 81 9.88 -10.99 28.31
N SER A 82 9.73 -11.42 27.06
CA SER A 82 9.09 -12.67 26.66
C SER A 82 9.83 -13.30 25.47
N LYS A 83 9.83 -14.64 25.39
CA LYS A 83 10.32 -15.37 24.21
C LYS A 83 9.30 -16.45 23.76
N PRO A 84 8.98 -16.55 22.45
CA PRO A 84 8.22 -17.68 21.92
C PRO A 84 9.12 -18.92 21.80
N TYR A 85 8.64 -20.09 22.27
CA TYR A 85 9.40 -21.34 22.17
C TYR A 85 8.45 -22.55 22.05
N GLN A 86 8.76 -23.49 21.15
CA GLN A 86 7.97 -24.72 20.90
C GLN A 86 6.45 -24.52 20.77
N ARG A 87 6.02 -23.41 20.14
CA ARG A 87 4.62 -22.94 19.99
C ARG A 87 3.95 -22.40 21.27
N GLU A 88 4.58 -22.53 22.44
CA GLU A 88 4.21 -21.77 23.63
C GLU A 88 4.97 -20.43 23.68
N ASN A 89 4.67 -19.61 24.69
CA ASN A 89 5.28 -18.31 24.90
C ASN A 89 5.61 -18.17 26.39
N TYR A 90 6.84 -17.78 26.69
CA TYR A 90 7.42 -17.79 28.02
C TYR A 90 7.75 -16.37 28.48
N LEU A 91 7.42 -16.06 29.73
CA LEU A 91 7.84 -14.86 30.44
C LEU A 91 9.24 -15.10 31.00
N LEU A 92 10.17 -14.17 30.79
CA LEU A 92 11.52 -14.26 31.34
C LEU A 92 11.55 -13.63 32.73
N MET A 93 12.02 -14.36 33.74
CA MET A 93 12.11 -13.88 35.13
C MET A 93 13.41 -13.10 35.38
N SER A 94 13.53 -12.45 36.55
CA SER A 94 14.84 -11.92 36.99
C SER A 94 15.85 -13.07 37.12
N GLY A 95 17.11 -12.79 36.78
CA GLY A 95 18.15 -13.80 36.68
C GLY A 95 18.03 -14.73 35.46
N HIS A 96 17.21 -14.39 34.46
CA HIS A 96 17.33 -15.02 33.14
C HIS A 96 18.65 -14.60 32.48
N ILE A 97 19.43 -15.58 32.03
CA ILE A 97 20.68 -15.39 31.30
C ILE A 97 20.61 -16.24 30.03
N TYR A 98 20.71 -15.59 28.87
CA TYR A 98 20.73 -16.24 27.58
C TYR A 98 22.17 -16.57 27.17
N ASP A 99 22.54 -17.85 27.23
CA ASP A 99 23.88 -18.32 26.87
C ASP A 99 23.86 -18.86 25.44
N THR A 100 24.61 -18.22 24.53
CA THR A 100 24.69 -18.62 23.11
C THR A 100 25.37 -19.98 22.89
N ASN A 101 26.03 -20.53 23.91
CA ASN A 101 26.70 -21.82 23.87
C ASN A 101 25.80 -22.97 24.36
N LYS A 102 24.67 -22.65 25.01
CA LYS A 102 23.65 -23.63 25.40
C LYS A 102 22.65 -23.87 24.25
N PRO A 103 22.09 -25.09 24.11
CA PRO A 103 20.92 -25.29 23.26
C PRO A 103 19.72 -24.51 23.80
N GLU A 104 18.87 -24.00 22.89
CA GLU A 104 17.70 -23.17 23.23
C GLU A 104 16.79 -23.81 24.29
N SER A 105 16.65 -25.14 24.28
CA SER A 105 15.89 -25.89 25.30
C SER A 105 16.38 -25.63 26.72
N SER A 106 17.70 -25.53 26.94
CA SER A 106 18.27 -25.25 28.25
C SER A 106 18.10 -23.77 28.63
N ASN A 107 18.31 -22.85 27.68
CA ASN A 107 18.05 -21.41 27.88
C ASN A 107 16.58 -21.11 28.24
N MET A 108 15.63 -21.96 27.84
CA MET A 108 14.21 -21.84 28.19
C MET A 108 13.83 -22.59 29.48
N MET A 109 14.62 -23.57 29.92
CA MET A 109 14.46 -24.20 31.24
C MET A 109 14.99 -23.32 32.38
N ASP A 110 16.06 -22.56 32.14
CA ASP A 110 16.62 -21.62 33.09
C ASP A 110 15.72 -20.37 33.23
N ASN A 111 15.12 -20.14 34.41
CA ASN A 111 14.41 -18.90 34.79
C ASN A 111 13.31 -18.38 33.83
N THR A 112 12.46 -19.26 33.26
CA THR A 112 11.27 -18.84 32.49
C THR A 112 9.95 -19.45 33.00
N ALA A 113 8.82 -18.80 32.70
CA ALA A 113 7.47 -19.28 33.05
C ALA A 113 6.52 -19.26 31.83
N SER A 114 5.86 -20.39 31.54
CA SER A 114 4.90 -20.48 30.42
C SER A 114 3.62 -19.69 30.71
N ILE A 115 3.25 -18.81 29.78
CA ILE A 115 1.96 -18.10 29.79
C ILE A 115 0.80 -19.10 29.74
N GLY A 116 0.93 -20.17 28.96
CA GLY A 116 -0.06 -21.26 28.84
C GLY A 116 -0.33 -21.94 30.18
N HIS A 117 0.73 -22.23 30.94
CA HIS A 117 0.62 -22.80 32.28
C HIS A 117 -0.07 -21.83 33.25
N ILE A 118 0.34 -20.55 33.27
CA ILE A 118 -0.22 -19.51 34.16
C ILE A 118 -1.74 -19.39 33.98
N MET A 119 -2.22 -19.22 32.74
CA MET A 119 -3.66 -19.10 32.46
C MET A 119 -4.41 -20.38 32.82
N LYS A 120 -3.84 -21.57 32.54
CA LYS A 120 -4.45 -22.85 32.90
C LYS A 120 -4.62 -22.99 34.42
N VAL A 121 -3.63 -22.59 35.21
CA VAL A 121 -3.69 -22.63 36.68
C VAL A 121 -4.75 -21.66 37.23
N LEU A 122 -4.83 -20.43 36.71
CA LEU A 122 -5.87 -19.45 37.08
C LEU A 122 -7.28 -19.95 36.74
N VAL A 123 -7.49 -20.45 35.53
CA VAL A 123 -8.81 -20.88 35.03
C VAL A 123 -9.27 -22.18 35.71
N ASN A 124 -8.36 -23.06 36.13
CA ASN A 124 -8.69 -24.25 36.92
C ASN A 124 -9.38 -23.92 38.26
N LYS A 125 -9.20 -22.71 38.81
CA LYS A 125 -9.91 -22.23 40.01
C LYS A 125 -11.36 -21.79 39.73
N LYS A 126 -11.78 -21.79 38.46
CA LYS A 126 -13.12 -21.42 37.97
C LYS A 126 -13.63 -20.05 38.46
N PRO A 127 -12.82 -18.97 38.44
CA PRO A 127 -13.28 -17.63 38.82
C PRO A 127 -14.44 -17.14 37.93
N SER A 128 -15.09 -16.06 38.35
CA SER A 128 -16.21 -15.46 37.62
C SER A 128 -15.76 -14.72 36.35
N ALA A 129 -14.53 -14.20 36.35
CA ALA A 129 -13.80 -13.77 35.17
C ALA A 129 -12.28 -13.81 35.40
N THR A 130 -11.50 -14.02 34.35
CA THR A 130 -10.03 -13.86 34.35
C THR A 130 -9.64 -12.84 33.28
N ILE A 131 -8.82 -11.86 33.64
CA ILE A 131 -8.23 -10.88 32.76
C ILE A 131 -6.72 -11.06 32.83
N CYS A 132 -6.04 -11.26 31.71
CA CYS A 132 -4.58 -11.36 31.66
C CYS A 132 -4.03 -10.28 30.71
N ILE A 133 -3.17 -9.40 31.21
CA ILE A 133 -2.57 -8.29 30.47
C ILE A 133 -1.05 -8.49 30.46
N PHE A 134 -0.47 -8.57 29.27
CA PHE A 134 0.95 -8.81 29.04
C PHE A 134 1.55 -7.61 28.30
N ASP A 135 2.33 -6.76 28.99
CA ASP A 135 3.12 -5.68 28.37
C ASP A 135 4.52 -6.20 28.05
N CYS A 136 4.58 -7.02 27.00
CA CYS A 136 5.71 -7.90 26.77
C CYS A 136 6.64 -7.40 25.66
N TRP A 137 7.90 -7.33 26.04
CA TRP A 137 9.02 -7.05 25.17
C TRP A 137 9.50 -8.34 24.48
N ARG A 138 9.92 -8.24 23.22
CA ARG A 138 10.37 -9.39 22.43
C ARG A 138 11.85 -9.29 22.05
N THR A 139 12.68 -10.08 22.73
CA THR A 139 14.08 -10.34 22.35
C THR A 139 14.13 -11.41 21.25
N CYS A 140 13.76 -11.02 20.02
CA CYS A 140 13.88 -11.88 18.84
C CYS A 140 15.36 -12.12 18.50
N THR A 141 15.82 -13.37 18.60
CA THR A 141 17.23 -13.74 18.42
C THR A 141 17.60 -14.11 16.98
N ASN A 142 16.62 -14.49 16.15
CA ASN A 142 16.85 -14.85 14.74
C ASN A 142 15.81 -14.21 13.80
N HIS A 143 16.23 -13.84 12.58
CA HIS A 143 15.32 -13.32 11.54
C HIS A 143 14.15 -14.27 11.20
N LYS A 144 14.33 -15.58 11.35
CA LYS A 144 13.24 -16.57 11.17
C LYS A 144 12.15 -16.49 12.26
N GLU A 145 12.48 -15.97 13.44
CA GLU A 145 11.55 -15.75 14.57
C GLU A 145 10.77 -14.43 14.44
N LEU A 146 11.31 -13.46 13.67
CA LEU A 146 10.58 -12.27 13.24
C LEU A 146 9.55 -12.60 12.13
N ASN A 147 9.90 -13.49 11.20
CA ASN A 147 9.02 -13.90 10.10
C ASN A 147 7.97 -14.96 10.51
N ALA A 148 7.98 -15.43 11.76
CA ALA A 148 6.95 -16.31 12.27
C ALA A 148 5.64 -15.55 12.51
N GLN A 149 4.57 -15.94 11.80
CA GLN A 149 3.18 -15.64 12.17
C GLN A 149 2.98 -15.87 13.68
N PRO A 150 2.24 -15.02 14.41
CA PRO A 150 2.31 -15.00 15.86
C PRO A 150 1.90 -16.33 16.51
N SER A 151 2.88 -17.06 17.08
CA SER A 151 2.64 -18.17 18.02
C SER A 151 1.73 -17.76 19.19
N LEU A 152 1.75 -16.46 19.52
CA LEU A 152 0.86 -15.80 20.48
C LEU A 152 -0.62 -15.83 20.07
N LEU A 153 -0.97 -15.80 18.77
CA LEU A 153 -2.37 -15.91 18.33
C LEU A 153 -2.93 -17.34 18.45
N SER A 154 -2.06 -18.35 18.64
CA SER A 154 -2.50 -19.70 18.99
C SER A 154 -2.96 -19.84 20.45
N VAL A 155 -2.79 -18.80 21.28
CA VAL A 155 -3.34 -18.75 22.64
C VAL A 155 -4.85 -18.51 22.56
N ARG A 156 -5.61 -19.60 22.40
CA ARG A 156 -7.07 -19.61 22.54
C ARG A 156 -7.43 -19.29 23.99
N ALA A 157 -8.07 -18.15 24.24
CA ALA A 157 -8.52 -17.75 25.57
C ALA A 157 -9.38 -18.86 26.22
N PRO A 158 -8.95 -19.47 27.34
CA PRO A 158 -9.76 -20.49 28.04
C PRO A 158 -11.06 -19.86 28.55
N THR A 159 -12.15 -20.62 28.69
CA THR A 159 -13.51 -20.09 28.99
C THR A 159 -13.54 -19.08 30.15
N LYS A 160 -14.27 -17.96 29.99
CA LYS A 160 -14.30 -16.80 30.91
C LYS A 160 -12.98 -16.02 31.04
N THR A 161 -12.10 -16.08 30.03
CA THR A 161 -10.83 -15.34 30.04
C THR A 161 -10.81 -14.26 28.95
N LEU A 162 -10.29 -13.08 29.30
CA LEU A 162 -9.87 -12.03 28.38
C LEU A 162 -8.35 -11.90 28.45
N VAL A 163 -7.67 -12.12 27.34
CA VAL A 163 -6.21 -11.99 27.21
C VAL A 163 -5.90 -10.78 26.35
N ALA A 164 -5.03 -9.89 26.84
CA ALA A 164 -4.55 -8.75 26.08
C ALA A 164 -3.01 -8.70 26.10
N TYR A 165 -2.43 -8.35 24.95
CA TYR A 165 -0.99 -8.45 24.71
C TYR A 165 -0.48 -7.24 23.91
N SER A 166 0.43 -6.49 24.51
CA SER A 166 1.18 -5.40 23.89
C SER A 166 2.50 -5.93 23.35
N ASN A 167 2.84 -5.61 22.10
CA ASN A 167 4.15 -5.95 21.50
C ASN A 167 5.05 -4.71 21.52
N CYS A 168 6.18 -4.79 22.23
CA CYS A 168 7.27 -3.82 22.12
C CYS A 168 8.45 -4.40 21.31
N ILE A 169 8.99 -3.61 20.37
CA ILE A 169 9.98 -4.05 19.37
C ILE A 169 11.39 -3.45 19.60
N ARG A 170 11.56 -2.43 20.47
CA ARG A 170 12.77 -1.58 20.48
C ARG A 170 13.29 -1.22 21.88
N PRO A 171 14.53 -1.62 22.26
CA PRO A 171 15.20 -1.27 23.52
C PRO A 171 15.01 0.18 23.99
N GLY A 172 14.70 0.36 25.28
CA GLY A 172 14.67 1.66 25.98
C GLY A 172 13.43 2.55 25.80
N ALA A 173 12.47 2.16 24.94
CA ALA A 173 11.28 2.96 24.63
C ALA A 173 10.18 3.00 25.73
N CYS A 174 10.45 3.73 26.83
CA CYS A 174 9.42 4.47 27.56
C CYS A 174 8.68 5.45 26.63
N SER A 175 7.66 6.18 27.11
CA SER A 175 6.93 7.11 26.25
C SER A 175 7.81 8.25 25.70
N GLU A 176 7.91 8.36 24.36
CA GLU A 176 8.63 9.44 23.66
C GLU A 176 7.88 10.80 23.77
N THR A 177 6.82 10.87 24.58
CA THR A 177 5.88 12.00 24.73
C THR A 177 6.27 13.06 25.77
N GLY A 178 7.36 12.87 26.52
CA GLY A 178 8.05 13.97 27.24
C GLY A 178 8.43 13.72 28.69
N ASN A 179 7.72 12.86 29.43
CA ASN A 179 8.02 12.58 30.85
C ASN A 179 8.87 11.31 31.06
N GLY A 180 8.77 10.31 30.19
CA GLY A 180 9.59 9.08 30.26
C GLY A 180 9.27 8.11 31.40
N GLU A 181 8.32 8.42 32.28
CA GLU A 181 8.03 7.65 33.51
C GLU A 181 7.32 6.31 33.26
N HIS A 182 6.57 6.15 32.16
CA HIS A 182 5.65 5.01 31.95
C HIS A 182 5.82 4.32 30.59
N GLY A 183 5.36 3.07 30.51
CA GLY A 183 5.12 2.36 29.26
C GLY A 183 3.84 2.83 28.55
N TYR A 184 3.82 2.77 27.21
CA TYR A 184 2.67 3.19 26.40
C TYR A 184 1.37 2.44 26.72
N LEU A 185 1.43 1.18 27.15
CA LEU A 185 0.22 0.47 27.58
C LEU A 185 -0.34 1.08 28.86
N MET A 186 0.53 1.36 29.84
CA MET A 186 0.13 1.92 31.12
C MET A 186 -0.43 3.34 30.96
N GLU A 187 0.26 4.21 30.24
CA GLU A 187 -0.19 5.60 29.96
C GLU A 187 -1.63 5.63 29.43
N ASN A 188 -2.00 4.69 28.55
CA ASN A 188 -3.34 4.61 27.96
C ASN A 188 -4.34 3.82 28.82
N LEU A 189 -3.90 2.79 29.55
CA LEU A 189 -4.76 2.02 30.46
C LEU A 189 -5.32 2.92 31.58
N LEU A 190 -4.48 3.78 32.16
CA LEU A 190 -4.85 4.70 33.24
C LEU A 190 -5.96 5.69 32.85
N LYS A 191 -6.03 6.09 31.56
CA LYS A 191 -7.10 6.97 31.01
C LYS A 191 -8.50 6.35 31.08
N TYR A 192 -8.59 5.02 31.20
CA TYR A 192 -9.88 4.30 31.11
C TYR A 192 -10.19 3.35 32.26
N ILE A 193 -9.20 2.85 32.99
CA ILE A 193 -9.38 1.77 33.98
C ILE A 193 -10.27 2.14 35.18
N LYS A 194 -10.34 3.43 35.55
CA LYS A 194 -11.20 3.93 36.64
C LYS A 194 -12.61 4.34 36.19
N ASN A 195 -12.93 4.30 34.90
CA ASN A 195 -14.20 4.83 34.41
C ASN A 195 -15.37 3.88 34.77
N PRO A 196 -16.47 4.40 35.37
CA PRO A 196 -17.60 3.58 35.74
C PRO A 196 -18.34 3.03 34.51
N ASN A 197 -18.85 1.80 34.64
CA ASN A 197 -19.75 1.15 33.69
C ASN A 197 -19.17 0.96 32.27
N ILE A 198 -17.84 1.01 32.12
CA ILE A 198 -17.16 0.57 30.89
C ILE A 198 -16.86 -0.93 30.97
N ASP A 199 -17.31 -1.68 29.96
CA ASP A 199 -16.97 -3.09 29.81
C ASP A 199 -15.47 -3.26 29.47
N MET A 200 -14.81 -4.30 29.99
CA MET A 200 -13.37 -4.47 29.87
C MET A 200 -12.89 -4.67 28.42
N GLU A 201 -13.67 -5.29 27.53
CA GLU A 201 -13.31 -5.33 26.12
C GLU A 201 -13.47 -3.95 25.46
N ALA A 202 -14.50 -3.20 25.83
CA ALA A 202 -14.66 -1.81 25.38
C ALA A 202 -13.55 -0.89 25.92
N LEU A 203 -13.05 -1.16 27.13
CA LEU A 203 -11.94 -0.49 27.78
C LEU A 203 -10.65 -0.75 27.00
N LEU A 204 -10.26 -2.01 26.83
CA LEU A 204 -9.04 -2.38 26.11
C LEU A 204 -9.10 -2.03 24.61
N ARG A 205 -10.30 -2.02 24.00
CA ARG A 205 -10.53 -1.51 22.63
C ARG A 205 -10.38 0.02 22.53
N LYS A 206 -10.57 0.79 23.61
CA LYS A 206 -10.15 2.21 23.66
C LYS A 206 -8.64 2.32 23.80
N VAL A 207 -8.07 1.69 24.83
CA VAL A 207 -6.62 1.66 25.10
C VAL A 207 -5.81 1.29 23.85
N GLY A 208 -6.23 0.25 23.12
CA GLY A 208 -5.56 -0.18 21.90
C GLY A 208 -5.63 0.81 20.74
N ARG A 209 -6.73 1.58 20.60
CA ARG A 209 -6.82 2.66 19.59
C ARG A 209 -5.96 3.85 19.97
N ASP A 210 -5.89 4.20 21.24
CA ASP A 210 -5.08 5.33 21.72
C ASP A 210 -3.59 5.00 21.58
N ILE A 211 -3.15 3.78 21.93
CA ILE A 211 -1.78 3.29 21.66
C ILE A 211 -1.49 3.29 20.15
N HIS A 212 -2.41 2.77 19.32
CA HIS A 212 -2.24 2.75 17.87
C HIS A 212 -2.09 4.16 17.29
N THR A 213 -2.88 5.12 17.79
CA THR A 213 -2.82 6.54 17.40
C THR A 213 -1.50 7.18 17.86
N GLN A 214 -1.16 7.08 19.15
CA GLN A 214 0.05 7.69 19.72
C GLN A 214 1.36 7.12 19.14
N THR A 215 1.36 5.85 18.72
CA THR A 215 2.55 5.18 18.18
C THR A 215 2.57 5.10 16.65
N ASN A 216 1.64 5.78 15.96
CA ASN A 216 1.46 5.72 14.51
C ASN A 216 1.44 4.26 13.98
N GLY A 217 0.73 3.38 14.69
CA GLY A 217 0.60 1.96 14.39
C GLY A 217 1.81 1.07 14.73
N SER A 218 2.93 1.63 15.19
CA SER A 218 4.14 0.85 15.50
C SER A 218 4.01 -0.04 16.75
N ARG A 219 3.05 0.24 17.64
CA ARG A 219 2.56 -0.71 18.65
C ARG A 219 1.08 -1.02 18.41
N VAL A 220 0.71 -2.28 18.68
CA VAL A 220 -0.67 -2.77 18.62
C VAL A 220 -0.96 -3.57 19.88
N LEU A 221 -2.06 -3.24 20.56
CA LEU A 221 -2.62 -4.05 21.63
C LEU A 221 -3.55 -5.10 21.01
N TYR A 222 -3.12 -6.36 21.06
CA TYR A 222 -3.93 -7.51 20.65
C TYR A 222 -4.83 -7.92 21.80
N GLN A 223 -6.05 -8.39 21.50
CA GLN A 223 -6.94 -8.99 22.50
C GLN A 223 -7.61 -10.25 21.96
N ASN A 224 -7.79 -11.25 22.84
CA ASN A 224 -8.53 -12.47 22.58
C ASN A 224 -9.47 -12.75 23.77
N SER A 225 -10.74 -13.06 23.52
CA SER A 225 -11.77 -13.16 24.55
C SER A 225 -12.60 -14.43 24.42
N SER A 226 -12.93 -15.01 25.57
CA SER A 226 -13.93 -16.06 25.74
C SER A 226 -14.95 -15.68 26.83
N LEU A 227 -15.06 -14.38 27.13
CA LEU A 227 -16.05 -13.85 28.04
C LEU A 227 -17.45 -14.03 27.43
N ASN A 228 -18.37 -14.59 28.21
CA ASN A 228 -19.77 -14.76 27.85
C ASN A 228 -20.69 -13.70 28.50
N GLN A 229 -20.11 -12.71 29.18
CA GLN A 229 -20.79 -11.65 29.93
C GLN A 229 -19.88 -10.41 29.98
N LYS A 230 -20.48 -9.22 30.13
CA LYS A 230 -19.72 -7.95 30.25
C LYS A 230 -19.04 -7.84 31.60
N ILE A 231 -17.81 -7.34 31.63
CA ILE A 231 -16.98 -7.23 32.84
C ILE A 231 -16.73 -5.76 33.14
N PHE A 232 -17.31 -5.26 34.23
CA PHE A 232 -17.14 -3.87 34.69
C PHE A 232 -16.24 -3.85 35.92
N LEU A 233 -15.09 -3.15 35.86
CA LEU A 233 -14.18 -3.04 37.00
C LEU A 233 -14.72 -2.08 38.08
N VAL A 234 -15.38 -1.02 37.62
CA VAL A 234 -16.08 -0.01 38.41
C VAL A 234 -17.55 -0.01 37.99
N SER A 235 -18.47 -0.19 38.94
CA SER A 235 -19.92 -0.16 38.71
C SER A 235 -20.56 0.85 39.65
N THR A 236 -21.40 1.75 39.12
CA THR A 236 -22.20 2.65 39.97
C THR A 236 -23.55 2.02 40.28
N ASN A 237 -23.78 1.66 41.54
CA ASN A 237 -25.10 1.23 42.00
C ASN A 237 -26.09 2.40 41.89
N VAL A 238 -26.99 2.35 40.90
CA VAL A 238 -28.20 3.18 40.90
C VAL A 238 -29.11 2.64 41.99
N GLN A 239 -29.06 3.28 43.17
CA GLN A 239 -30.02 3.08 44.25
C GLN A 239 -31.40 3.53 43.76
N ASN A 240 -32.21 2.58 43.33
CA ASN A 240 -33.59 2.81 42.90
C ASN A 240 -34.46 3.06 44.14
N THR A 241 -34.54 4.31 44.58
CA THR A 241 -35.58 4.73 45.52
C THR A 241 -36.95 4.66 44.83
N ASN A 242 -38.01 4.52 45.63
CA ASN A 242 -39.42 4.44 45.21
C ASN A 242 -39.84 3.12 44.52
N GLY A 243 -40.01 2.09 45.34
CA GLY A 243 -40.86 0.93 45.06
C GLY A 243 -41.97 0.82 46.11
N ASN A 244 -42.86 1.80 46.20
CA ASN A 244 -43.97 1.75 47.17
C ASN A 244 -44.99 0.68 46.79
N SER A 245 -45.50 -0.02 47.80
CA SER A 245 -46.65 -0.93 47.69
C SER A 245 -47.94 -0.17 47.36
N VAL A 246 -48.84 -0.85 46.66
CA VAL A 246 -50.21 -0.38 46.39
C VAL A 246 -51.02 -0.35 47.68
N ASP A 247 -51.74 0.75 47.93
CA ASP A 247 -53.06 0.68 48.56
C ASP A 247 -53.96 1.87 48.13
N ASN A 248 -55.23 1.83 48.52
CA ASN A 248 -56.32 2.56 47.87
C ASN A 248 -56.69 3.92 48.53
N SER A 249 -57.24 4.81 47.68
CA SER A 249 -58.24 5.88 47.87
C SER A 249 -58.66 6.36 49.29
N PRO A 250 -58.99 7.66 49.49
CA PRO A 250 -59.72 8.50 48.52
C PRO A 250 -59.32 10.01 48.47
N SER A 251 -60.19 10.80 47.79
CA SER A 251 -60.37 12.26 47.75
C SER A 251 -60.07 13.03 49.06
N THR A 252 -59.82 14.35 49.13
CA THR A 252 -60.16 15.51 48.25
C THR A 252 -59.20 16.69 48.63
N HIS A 253 -59.01 17.78 47.88
CA HIS A 253 -59.91 18.95 47.80
C HIS A 253 -59.46 19.98 46.73
N ILE A 254 -60.41 20.79 46.25
CA ILE A 254 -60.17 21.93 45.33
C ILE A 254 -59.91 23.22 46.14
N SER A 255 -59.01 24.08 45.65
CA SER A 255 -58.96 25.52 45.95
C SER A 255 -58.47 26.31 44.73
N ILE A 256 -58.96 27.56 44.57
CA ILE A 256 -58.92 28.31 43.30
C ILE A 256 -58.01 29.54 43.41
N GLY A 257 -57.24 29.83 42.35
CA GLY A 257 -56.46 31.06 42.20
C GLY A 257 -56.19 31.41 40.73
N LEU A 258 -56.77 32.53 40.27
CA LEU A 258 -56.49 33.16 38.97
C LEU A 258 -55.14 33.93 39.06
N ASN A 259 -54.43 34.31 37.98
CA ASN A 259 -54.91 34.92 36.74
C ASN A 259 -53.79 34.98 35.66
N ARG A 260 -54.16 34.93 34.36
CA ARG A 260 -53.49 35.58 33.18
C ARG A 260 -52.04 35.22 32.79
N THR A 261 -51.63 35.21 31.52
CA THR A 261 -52.30 34.99 30.19
C THR A 261 -51.21 34.65 29.16
N SER A 262 -51.53 33.87 28.11
CA SER A 262 -50.67 33.64 26.94
C SER A 262 -50.95 34.66 25.80
N PRO A 263 -50.31 34.52 24.62
CA PRO A 263 -50.96 33.73 23.56
C PRO A 263 -50.00 32.83 22.74
N SER A 264 -50.61 32.01 21.87
CA SER A 264 -49.96 31.03 20.96
C SER A 264 -49.92 31.50 19.50
N CYS A 265 -49.30 30.72 18.60
CA CYS A 265 -49.30 30.95 17.15
C CYS A 265 -50.00 29.78 16.41
N PRO A 266 -50.90 30.02 15.43
CA PRO A 266 -51.78 29.00 14.83
C PRO A 266 -51.35 28.53 13.42
N LYS A 267 -52.27 27.80 12.74
CA LYS A 267 -52.15 27.30 11.36
C LYS A 267 -53.10 28.02 10.38
N GLU A 268 -52.74 27.89 9.09
CA GLU A 268 -53.60 27.81 7.88
C GLU A 268 -54.18 29.07 7.16
N GLN A 269 -53.84 29.11 5.85
CA GLN A 269 -54.66 29.38 4.65
C GLN A 269 -55.02 30.82 4.13
N VAL A 270 -54.82 30.96 2.80
CA VAL A 270 -55.67 31.64 1.77
C VAL A 270 -55.44 33.13 1.33
N GLN A 271 -54.98 33.25 0.07
CA GLN A 271 -55.32 34.19 -1.05
C GLN A 271 -54.87 35.67 -1.20
N THR A 272 -54.35 35.93 -2.43
CA THR A 272 -54.58 37.05 -3.40
C THR A 272 -54.00 38.48 -3.28
N ARG A 273 -53.15 38.81 -4.30
CA ARG A 273 -53.17 39.98 -5.24
C ARG A 273 -52.94 41.42 -4.69
N SER A 274 -52.48 42.40 -5.50
CA SER A 274 -52.08 42.54 -6.93
C SER A 274 -51.40 43.92 -7.14
N GLU A 275 -50.78 44.37 -8.23
CA GLU A 275 -50.39 43.89 -9.59
C GLU A 275 -49.13 44.73 -9.99
N GLY A 276 -48.57 44.85 -11.22
CA GLY A 276 -48.90 44.31 -12.54
C GLY A 276 -48.05 44.95 -13.68
N ILE A 277 -48.49 44.76 -14.94
CA ILE A 277 -48.10 45.50 -16.18
C ILE A 277 -46.69 45.18 -16.75
N VAL A 278 -46.47 44.80 -18.04
CA VAL A 278 -47.39 44.49 -19.18
C VAL A 278 -46.69 43.71 -20.34
N ARG A 279 -47.44 42.84 -21.07
CA ARG A 279 -47.23 42.28 -22.46
C ARG A 279 -45.89 41.53 -22.78
N ALA A 280 -45.79 40.60 -23.74
CA ALA A 280 -46.70 39.72 -24.53
C ALA A 280 -45.78 38.65 -25.23
N THR A 281 -46.16 37.72 -26.13
CA THR A 281 -47.38 37.46 -26.94
C THR A 281 -47.61 35.92 -27.09
N SER A 282 -47.86 35.39 -28.30
CA SER A 282 -48.25 33.99 -28.59
C SER A 282 -47.99 33.59 -30.06
N THR A 283 -47.87 32.28 -30.36
CA THR A 283 -48.17 31.52 -31.62
C THR A 283 -47.21 30.31 -31.79
N ASP A 284 -47.54 29.23 -32.50
CA ASP A 284 -48.79 28.43 -32.54
C ASP A 284 -48.55 27.10 -33.29
N ALA A 285 -49.27 26.03 -32.91
CA ALA A 285 -49.41 24.74 -33.63
C ALA A 285 -48.10 23.96 -34.01
N ALA A 286 -48.11 22.70 -34.50
CA ALA A 286 -49.20 21.76 -34.80
C ALA A 286 -48.82 20.30 -34.45
N GLU A 287 -49.80 19.42 -34.28
CA GLU A 287 -49.60 17.96 -34.13
C GLU A 287 -49.39 17.23 -35.46
N THR A 288 -48.76 16.04 -35.44
CA THR A 288 -49.22 14.92 -36.30
C THR A 288 -48.95 13.56 -35.65
N LYS A 289 -49.86 12.59 -35.82
CA LYS A 289 -49.72 11.18 -35.38
C LYS A 289 -49.96 10.23 -36.55
N SER A 290 -49.13 9.20 -36.66
CA SER A 290 -49.37 7.95 -37.42
C SER A 290 -48.23 6.97 -37.10
N SER A 291 -48.31 5.63 -37.00
CA SER A 291 -49.35 4.58 -36.88
C SER A 291 -48.93 3.37 -37.73
N LEU A 292 -48.43 2.31 -37.08
CA LEU A 292 -48.53 0.88 -37.43
C LEU A 292 -48.30 0.40 -38.90
N GLN A 293 -47.17 -0.31 -39.12
CA GLN A 293 -47.01 -1.60 -39.85
C GLN A 293 -47.46 -1.74 -41.35
N PRO A 294 -47.17 -2.86 -42.05
CA PRO A 294 -45.90 -3.59 -42.22
C PRO A 294 -45.59 -3.86 -43.74
N CYS A 295 -44.71 -4.85 -44.03
CA CYS A 295 -44.32 -5.35 -45.38
C CYS A 295 -43.43 -4.40 -46.23
N GLY A 296 -42.71 -4.86 -47.28
CA GLY A 296 -42.62 -6.20 -47.89
C GLY A 296 -41.27 -6.44 -48.62
N CYS A 297 -41.12 -7.59 -49.30
CA CYS A 297 -39.83 -8.09 -49.81
C CYS A 297 -39.70 -8.11 -51.34
N SER A 298 -38.52 -7.74 -51.86
CA SER A 298 -37.95 -8.18 -53.16
C SER A 298 -36.55 -7.54 -53.34
N GLN A 299 -35.59 -8.02 -54.14
CA GLN A 299 -35.11 -9.33 -54.62
C GLN A 299 -34.16 -9.03 -55.81
N GLN A 300 -33.31 -9.99 -56.22
CA GLN A 300 -32.41 -9.97 -57.40
C GLN A 300 -31.10 -9.14 -57.23
N LYS A 301 -29.91 -9.60 -57.70
CA LYS A 301 -29.54 -10.92 -58.27
C LYS A 301 -28.02 -11.21 -58.18
N LEU A 302 -27.71 -12.48 -58.45
CA LEU A 302 -26.43 -13.16 -58.82
C LEU A 302 -25.40 -12.28 -59.60
N THR A 303 -24.09 -12.56 -59.65
CA THR A 303 -23.32 -13.85 -59.66
C THR A 303 -22.02 -13.74 -58.84
N ALA A 304 -21.44 -14.76 -58.16
CA ALA A 304 -21.27 -16.20 -58.40
C ALA A 304 -20.03 -16.60 -59.25
N ALA A 305 -18.92 -16.96 -58.58
CA ALA A 305 -17.91 -17.97 -58.98
C ALA A 305 -16.86 -18.14 -57.85
N SER A 306 -16.29 -19.32 -57.53
CA SER A 306 -16.71 -20.72 -57.77
C SER A 306 -15.73 -21.71 -57.10
N ILE A 307 -16.22 -22.87 -56.59
CA ILE A 307 -15.58 -24.22 -56.67
C ILE A 307 -14.25 -24.43 -55.91
N LEU A 308 -14.03 -25.46 -55.07
CA LEU A 308 -14.80 -26.56 -54.43
C LEU A 308 -14.15 -26.81 -53.03
N ASP A 309 -14.84 -27.31 -52.00
CA ASP A 309 -15.13 -28.74 -51.67
C ASP A 309 -13.94 -29.72 -51.88
N ASP A 310 -13.67 -30.73 -51.05
CA ASP A 310 -14.40 -31.28 -49.88
C ASP A 310 -13.38 -31.98 -48.92
N GLY A 311 -13.81 -32.56 -47.78
CA GLY A 311 -12.91 -33.43 -46.98
C GLY A 311 -13.22 -33.63 -45.49
N THR A 312 -14.45 -34.01 -45.14
CA THR A 312 -14.88 -34.29 -43.75
C THR A 312 -14.11 -35.38 -42.98
N SER A 313 -14.15 -35.28 -41.63
CA SER A 313 -14.14 -36.39 -40.64
C SER A 313 -12.80 -37.12 -40.37
N ALA A 314 -12.64 -37.96 -39.34
CA ALA A 314 -13.09 -37.94 -37.93
C ALA A 314 -12.39 -39.09 -37.15
N SER A 315 -12.36 -39.02 -35.81
CA SER A 315 -11.74 -40.03 -34.91
C SER A 315 -10.20 -40.19 -35.09
N GLY A 316 -9.46 -40.91 -34.26
CA GLY A 316 -9.82 -41.72 -33.08
C GLY A 316 -8.58 -41.99 -32.20
N ALA A 317 -8.76 -42.68 -31.07
CA ALA A 317 -7.67 -42.90 -30.10
C ALA A 317 -6.67 -43.99 -30.53
N GLY A 318 -5.38 -43.79 -30.24
CA GLY A 318 -4.32 -44.79 -30.43
C GLY A 318 -3.08 -44.50 -29.57
N LYS A 319 -2.64 -45.49 -28.78
CA LYS A 319 -1.39 -45.45 -28.00
C LYS A 319 -0.28 -46.24 -28.73
N HIS A 320 0.94 -46.21 -28.16
CA HIS A 320 2.04 -47.17 -28.38
C HIS A 320 2.79 -47.07 -29.72
N THR A 321 4.11 -47.34 -29.84
CA THR A 321 5.31 -47.10 -28.99
C THR A 321 6.56 -47.24 -29.91
N SER A 322 7.78 -47.25 -29.36
CA SER A 322 9.01 -47.86 -29.95
C SER A 322 9.58 -47.34 -31.30
N LYS A 323 10.62 -46.49 -31.17
CA LYS A 323 11.97 -46.57 -31.78
C LYS A 323 12.38 -47.92 -32.45
N PRO A 324 13.46 -47.97 -33.28
CA PRO A 324 14.14 -46.93 -34.10
C PRO A 324 14.66 -47.48 -35.48
N MET A 325 15.78 -46.94 -35.99
CA MET A 325 16.63 -47.39 -37.14
C MET A 325 16.17 -46.98 -38.56
N SER A 326 17.07 -46.70 -39.52
CA SER A 326 18.54 -46.47 -39.46
C SER A 326 19.07 -45.61 -40.63
N LYS A 327 20.30 -45.10 -40.48
CA LYS A 327 21.04 -44.26 -41.45
C LYS A 327 21.47 -44.99 -42.74
N THR A 328 21.70 -44.20 -43.78
CA THR A 328 22.99 -44.06 -44.51
C THR A 328 23.05 -42.62 -45.05
N ASP A 329 24.00 -41.73 -44.73
CA ASP A 329 25.48 -41.74 -44.84
C ASP A 329 26.02 -41.62 -46.28
N GLY A 330 26.72 -40.51 -46.55
CA GLY A 330 27.36 -40.17 -47.83
C GLY A 330 28.49 -39.15 -47.58
N VAL A 331 29.70 -39.67 -47.36
CA VAL A 331 30.92 -38.95 -46.91
C VAL A 331 32.04 -39.18 -47.93
N ILE A 332 33.07 -38.30 -48.03
CA ILE A 332 34.53 -38.59 -48.28
C ILE A 332 35.28 -37.33 -48.83
N LYS A 333 36.57 -36.99 -48.55
CA LYS A 333 37.62 -37.27 -47.51
C LYS A 333 38.79 -36.25 -47.70
N LEU A 334 39.38 -35.64 -46.65
CA LEU A 334 40.53 -36.01 -45.77
C LEU A 334 42.00 -35.88 -46.26
N ALA A 335 42.80 -35.29 -45.37
CA ALA A 335 43.96 -35.89 -44.67
C ALA A 335 43.74 -35.67 -43.14
N GLY A 336 44.54 -36.03 -42.11
CA GLY A 336 45.80 -36.78 -41.86
C GLY A 336 46.20 -36.46 -40.39
N LYS A 337 46.59 -37.33 -39.43
CA LYS A 337 47.19 -38.69 -39.33
C LYS A 337 48.68 -38.74 -39.69
N PRO A 338 49.60 -39.40 -38.93
CA PRO A 338 49.48 -40.54 -37.94
C PRO A 338 48.87 -40.19 -36.55
N HIS A 339 48.72 -41.03 -35.50
CA HIS A 339 48.66 -42.50 -35.18
C HIS A 339 47.86 -42.64 -33.81
N LYS A 340 47.36 -43.74 -33.20
CA LYS A 340 47.70 -45.18 -32.94
C LYS A 340 48.72 -45.44 -31.78
N VAL A 341 48.55 -46.41 -30.85
CA VAL A 341 47.44 -47.39 -30.63
C VAL A 341 47.33 -48.00 -29.20
N ALA A 342 46.10 -48.31 -28.76
CA ALA A 342 45.66 -49.32 -27.75
C ALA A 342 46.01 -49.11 -26.23
N PRO A 343 45.51 -49.95 -25.27
CA PRO A 343 44.14 -49.82 -24.74
C PRO A 343 43.91 -50.02 -23.21
N GLU A 344 42.65 -49.83 -22.79
CA GLU A 344 41.93 -50.51 -21.67
C GLU A 344 41.91 -49.92 -20.23
N LEU A 345 40.79 -50.21 -19.53
CA LEU A 345 40.46 -50.06 -18.10
C LEU A 345 40.25 -48.67 -17.46
N GLN A 346 39.67 -48.71 -16.25
CA GLN A 346 38.85 -47.68 -15.60
C GLN A 346 39.66 -46.58 -14.87
N SER A 347 39.14 -45.36 -14.83
CA SER A 347 39.48 -44.39 -13.77
C SER A 347 38.38 -43.31 -13.57
N THR A 348 38.30 -42.78 -12.34
CA THR A 348 37.43 -41.67 -11.94
C THR A 348 38.07 -40.31 -12.29
N PRO A 349 37.27 -39.24 -12.52
CA PRO A 349 37.81 -37.90 -12.70
C PRO A 349 38.43 -37.36 -11.40
N LEU A 350 39.74 -37.10 -11.43
CA LEU A 350 40.46 -36.43 -10.34
C LEU A 350 40.22 -34.90 -10.35
N ARG A 351 40.34 -34.30 -9.18
CA ARG A 351 40.12 -32.88 -8.90
C ARG A 351 41.35 -32.05 -9.35
N PRO A 352 41.19 -30.89 -10.04
CA PRO A 352 42.29 -29.96 -10.30
C PRO A 352 42.89 -29.41 -8.99
N PRO A 353 44.17 -28.98 -8.99
CA PRO A 353 44.90 -28.69 -7.76
C PRO A 353 44.46 -27.38 -7.08
N GLU A 354 44.43 -27.41 -5.74
CA GLU A 354 44.25 -26.22 -4.92
C GLU A 354 45.56 -25.45 -4.79
N ILE A 355 45.64 -24.26 -5.39
CA ILE A 355 46.68 -23.27 -5.09
C ILE A 355 46.16 -22.38 -3.96
N SER A 356 46.61 -22.65 -2.74
CA SER A 356 46.21 -21.91 -1.54
C SER A 356 46.89 -20.53 -1.48
N LEU A 357 46.21 -19.49 -1.95
CA LEU A 357 46.50 -18.12 -1.55
C LEU A 357 45.85 -17.86 -0.18
N PRO A 358 46.54 -17.18 0.77
CA PRO A 358 45.98 -16.92 2.09
C PRO A 358 44.83 -15.90 2.00
N LEU A 359 43.64 -16.30 2.44
CA LEU A 359 42.55 -15.39 2.74
C LEU A 359 42.91 -14.59 3.99
N SER A 360 43.56 -13.44 3.79
CA SER A 360 43.83 -12.48 4.86
C SER A 360 42.54 -11.87 5.39
N ASP A 361 42.33 -11.89 6.70
CA ASP A 361 41.18 -11.27 7.37
C ASP A 361 41.04 -9.77 7.02
N ALA A 362 40.05 -9.45 6.19
CA ALA A 362 39.81 -8.09 5.69
C ALA A 362 38.33 -7.70 5.78
N TYR A 363 37.92 -7.27 6.97
CA TYR A 363 36.72 -6.45 7.21
C TYR A 363 35.35 -7.03 6.79
N HIS A 364 34.94 -8.13 7.41
CA HIS A 364 33.52 -8.31 7.75
C HIS A 364 33.11 -7.33 8.86
N LEU A 365 33.02 -6.03 8.51
CA LEU A 365 32.31 -5.06 9.34
C LEU A 365 30.82 -5.43 9.36
N PRO A 366 30.14 -5.34 10.52
CA PRO A 366 28.69 -5.50 10.55
C PRO A 366 28.06 -4.42 9.68
N ILE A 367 27.13 -4.81 8.80
CA ILE A 367 26.30 -3.86 8.04
C ILE A 367 25.33 -3.20 9.02
N LYS A 368 25.82 -2.18 9.74
CA LYS A 368 24.97 -1.18 10.36
C LYS A 368 24.12 -0.60 9.24
N GLU A 369 22.80 -0.68 9.36
CA GLU A 369 21.88 0.05 8.50
C GLU A 369 22.31 1.51 8.47
N ARG A 370 22.90 1.95 7.35
CA ARG A 370 23.15 3.36 7.12
C ARG A 370 21.77 3.98 6.94
N ARG A 371 21.23 4.58 8.01
CA ARG A 371 20.10 5.51 7.92
C ARG A 371 20.46 6.57 6.91
N VAL A 372 19.97 6.42 5.68
CA VAL A 372 20.09 7.42 4.64
C VAL A 372 19.30 8.62 5.14
N LYS A 373 20.00 9.67 5.56
CA LYS A 373 19.34 10.94 5.86
C LYS A 373 18.69 11.41 4.55
N PRO A 374 17.43 11.85 4.58
CA PRO A 374 16.80 12.38 3.39
C PRO A 374 17.56 13.65 2.99
N TYR A 375 17.60 13.95 1.69
CA TYR A 375 18.10 15.25 1.25
C TYR A 375 17.25 16.39 1.86
N PRO A 376 17.85 17.57 2.09
CA PRO A 376 17.16 18.66 2.76
C PRO A 376 15.97 19.14 1.92
N SER A 377 14.76 18.99 2.44
CA SER A 377 13.55 19.48 1.79
C SER A 377 13.61 21.00 1.58
N LYS A 378 13.07 21.51 0.48
CA LYS A 378 13.08 22.95 0.17
C LYS A 378 11.72 23.46 -0.27
N ILE A 379 11.31 24.60 0.29
CA ILE A 379 10.08 25.31 -0.07
C ILE A 379 10.44 26.54 -0.89
N PHE A 380 9.72 26.76 -1.99
CA PHE A 380 9.81 27.92 -2.87
C PHE A 380 8.41 28.49 -3.08
N ALA A 381 8.23 29.77 -2.75
CA ALA A 381 6.97 30.50 -2.90
C ALA A 381 7.29 31.99 -3.10
N ASP A 382 6.38 32.71 -3.74
CA ASP A 382 6.47 34.16 -3.88
C ASP A 382 5.99 34.90 -2.61
N HIS A 383 6.21 36.21 -2.54
CA HIS A 383 6.09 37.04 -1.33
C HIS A 383 4.64 37.37 -0.89
N THR A 384 3.85 36.34 -0.58
CA THR A 384 2.74 36.43 0.38
C THR A 384 2.75 35.19 1.29
N SER A 385 2.18 35.32 2.51
CA SER A 385 2.22 34.26 3.52
C SER A 385 1.61 32.95 3.02
N ILE A 386 2.39 31.87 2.97
CA ILE A 386 1.86 30.51 2.72
C ILE A 386 0.73 30.25 3.73
N PRO A 387 -0.49 29.85 3.30
CA PRO A 387 -1.60 29.53 4.20
C PRO A 387 -1.21 28.58 5.34
N PHE A 388 -1.70 28.82 6.55
CA PHE A 388 -1.31 28.10 7.76
C PHE A 388 -1.53 26.58 7.68
N ASP A 389 -2.58 26.15 6.98
CA ASP A 389 -2.85 24.74 6.70
C ASP A 389 -1.80 24.11 5.77
N LEU A 390 -1.32 24.85 4.76
CA LEU A 390 -0.21 24.43 3.90
C LEU A 390 1.14 24.47 4.62
N GLN A 391 1.38 25.42 5.53
CA GLN A 391 2.57 25.40 6.41
C GLN A 391 2.57 24.16 7.30
N THR A 392 1.41 23.85 7.90
CA THR A 392 1.23 22.67 8.77
C THR A 392 1.38 21.37 7.98
N LEU A 393 0.86 21.32 6.75
CA LEU A 393 1.05 20.22 5.82
C LEU A 393 2.54 20.03 5.49
N PHE A 394 3.20 21.06 4.94
CA PHE A 394 4.61 20.98 4.55
C PHE A 394 5.52 20.61 5.72
N GLY A 395 5.32 21.21 6.91
CA GLY A 395 6.09 20.85 8.11
C GLY A 395 5.97 19.37 8.48
N HIS A 396 4.79 18.76 8.32
CA HIS A 396 4.64 17.32 8.52
C HIS A 396 5.24 16.49 7.37
N LEU A 397 5.07 16.87 6.11
CA LEU A 397 5.68 16.13 4.98
C LEU A 397 7.22 16.10 5.10
N MET A 398 7.81 17.19 5.60
CA MET A 398 9.26 17.33 5.80
C MET A 398 9.81 16.59 7.03
N HIS A 399 9.04 16.49 8.13
CA HIS A 399 9.55 16.05 9.44
C HIS A 399 8.82 14.86 10.08
N GLY A 400 7.59 14.55 9.63
CA GLY A 400 6.78 13.45 10.14
C GLY A 400 6.87 12.15 9.34
N LEU A 401 7.46 12.19 8.14
CA LEU A 401 7.56 11.05 7.23
C LEU A 401 8.98 10.47 7.19
N SER A 402 9.07 9.15 7.02
CA SER A 402 10.36 8.45 6.93
C SER A 402 11.00 8.62 5.54
N PRO A 403 12.35 8.63 5.44
CA PRO A 403 13.02 8.59 4.14
C PRO A 403 12.65 7.32 3.36
N MET A 404 12.52 7.43 2.04
CA MET A 404 12.27 6.28 1.17
C MET A 404 13.41 5.25 1.28
N ASN A 405 13.09 3.95 1.35
CA ASN A 405 14.10 2.90 1.31
C ASN A 405 14.67 2.74 -0.10
N LYS A 406 15.91 3.21 -0.30
CA LYS A 406 16.61 3.15 -1.59
C LYS A 406 17.28 1.80 -1.87
N GLU A 407 17.39 0.95 -0.85
CA GLU A 407 17.92 -0.43 -0.91
C GLU A 407 16.76 -1.46 -0.85
N GLY A 408 15.59 -1.08 -1.39
CA GLY A 408 14.38 -1.92 -1.43
C GLY A 408 14.38 -2.99 -2.53
N PRO A 409 13.26 -3.71 -2.76
CA PRO A 409 13.15 -4.84 -3.68
C PRO A 409 13.22 -4.49 -5.19
N MET A 410 13.86 -3.38 -5.56
CA MET A 410 14.14 -2.84 -6.92
C MET A 410 15.02 -3.75 -7.82
N SER A 411 15.04 -5.06 -7.56
CA SER A 411 16.00 -6.04 -8.07
C SER A 411 15.67 -6.66 -9.44
N GLY A 412 14.49 -6.37 -9.99
CA GLY A 412 14.00 -6.99 -11.24
C GLY A 412 13.73 -8.50 -11.16
N LYS A 413 13.72 -9.08 -9.96
CA LYS A 413 13.45 -10.52 -9.71
C LYS A 413 11.96 -10.83 -9.49
N CYS A 414 11.10 -10.24 -10.32
CA CYS A 414 9.64 -10.23 -10.19
C CYS A 414 8.90 -11.58 -10.13
N ILE A 415 9.59 -12.73 -10.29
CA ILE A 415 8.95 -14.02 -10.57
C ILE A 415 8.00 -14.41 -9.43
N HIS A 416 8.35 -14.07 -8.19
CA HIS A 416 7.52 -14.38 -7.03
C HIS A 416 6.21 -13.57 -7.04
N GLU A 417 6.31 -12.27 -7.28
CA GLU A 417 5.21 -11.32 -7.42
C GLU A 417 4.32 -11.70 -8.62
N THR A 418 4.94 -12.12 -9.72
CA THR A 418 4.30 -12.61 -10.93
C THR A 418 3.43 -13.84 -10.68
N ASP A 419 3.92 -14.81 -9.92
CA ASP A 419 3.14 -16.00 -9.57
C ASP A 419 2.11 -15.72 -8.46
N GLN A 420 2.41 -14.83 -7.50
CA GLN A 420 1.38 -14.33 -6.56
C GLN A 420 0.22 -13.63 -7.29
N MET A 421 0.50 -12.89 -8.37
CA MET A 421 -0.51 -12.18 -9.16
C MET A 421 -1.41 -13.13 -9.96
N LYS A 422 -0.83 -14.16 -10.60
CA LYS A 422 -1.60 -15.29 -11.17
C LYS A 422 -2.52 -15.89 -10.11
N ASP A 423 -1.96 -16.35 -9.00
CA ASP A 423 -2.68 -17.01 -7.92
C ASP A 423 -3.84 -16.16 -7.37
N PHE A 424 -3.61 -14.87 -7.18
CA PHE A 424 -4.61 -13.91 -6.76
C PHE A 424 -5.76 -13.78 -7.75
N LEU A 425 -5.47 -13.64 -9.05
CA LEU A 425 -6.50 -13.53 -10.07
C LEU A 425 -7.26 -14.85 -10.28
N THR A 426 -6.57 -16.00 -10.30
CA THR A 426 -7.19 -17.32 -10.42
C THR A 426 -8.19 -17.54 -9.29
N ARG A 427 -7.78 -17.25 -8.05
CA ARG A 427 -8.58 -17.42 -6.84
C ARG A 427 -9.79 -16.48 -6.74
N ASN A 428 -9.70 -15.26 -7.30
CA ASN A 428 -10.75 -14.26 -7.16
C ASN A 428 -11.67 -14.11 -8.37
N PHE A 429 -11.16 -14.35 -9.58
CA PHE A 429 -11.79 -13.97 -10.85
C PHE A 429 -11.78 -15.09 -11.91
N GLY A 430 -11.24 -16.28 -11.62
CA GLY A 430 -11.16 -17.37 -12.60
C GLY A 430 -10.23 -17.06 -13.77
N PHE A 431 -9.07 -16.49 -13.48
CA PHE A 431 -8.05 -16.20 -14.49
C PHE A 431 -7.50 -17.46 -15.15
N HIS A 432 -7.39 -17.43 -16.49
CA HIS A 432 -6.70 -18.44 -17.28
C HIS A 432 -6.08 -17.83 -18.55
N ASN A 433 -4.88 -18.29 -18.92
CA ASN A 433 -4.21 -17.87 -20.16
C ASN A 433 -4.75 -18.62 -21.38
N ILE A 434 -4.86 -17.92 -22.51
CA ILE A 434 -5.35 -18.43 -23.78
C ILE A 434 -4.15 -19.07 -24.52
N VAL A 435 -4.14 -20.40 -24.58
CA VAL A 435 -3.06 -21.19 -25.18
C VAL A 435 -2.79 -20.74 -26.63
N GLY A 436 -1.52 -20.48 -26.95
CA GLY A 436 -1.08 -20.09 -28.29
C GLY A 436 -1.39 -18.64 -28.70
N LYS A 437 -2.07 -17.86 -27.86
CA LYS A 437 -2.42 -16.45 -28.16
C LYS A 437 -1.60 -15.49 -27.32
N CYS A 438 -0.78 -14.67 -27.97
CA CYS A 438 -0.10 -13.53 -27.36
C CYS A 438 -0.70 -12.21 -27.88
N ILE A 439 -0.66 -11.15 -27.07
CA ILE A 439 -1.08 -9.79 -27.49
C ILE A 439 0.10 -8.99 -28.06
N VAL A 440 1.29 -9.15 -27.47
CA VAL A 440 2.59 -8.69 -27.98
C VAL A 440 3.63 -9.78 -27.67
N GLN A 441 4.86 -9.65 -28.17
CA GLN A 441 5.92 -10.64 -27.96
C GLN A 441 6.17 -10.90 -26.46
N GLY A 442 6.13 -12.17 -26.05
CA GLY A 442 6.23 -12.62 -24.65
C GLY A 442 4.90 -12.65 -23.87
N VAL A 443 3.95 -11.77 -24.21
CA VAL A 443 2.76 -11.52 -23.37
C VAL A 443 1.56 -12.37 -23.80
N GLN A 444 1.28 -13.41 -23.04
CA GLN A 444 0.10 -14.26 -23.24
C GLN A 444 -1.20 -13.47 -23.00
N ALA A 445 -2.19 -13.68 -23.88
CA ALA A 445 -3.54 -13.19 -23.69
C ALA A 445 -4.27 -14.03 -22.64
N PHE A 446 -5.19 -13.43 -21.89
CA PHE A 446 -5.96 -14.12 -20.85
C PHE A 446 -7.47 -13.82 -20.90
N ASN A 447 -8.22 -14.64 -20.15
CA ASN A 447 -9.62 -14.42 -19.80
C ASN A 447 -9.78 -14.43 -18.28
N LEU A 448 -10.93 -13.94 -17.81
CA LEU A 448 -11.44 -14.10 -16.44
C LEU A 448 -12.84 -14.71 -16.51
N ASP A 449 -13.12 -15.73 -15.70
CA ASP A 449 -14.46 -16.32 -15.58
C ASP A 449 -15.45 -15.40 -14.84
N THR A 450 -14.96 -14.44 -14.05
CA THR A 450 -15.79 -13.52 -13.26
C THR A 450 -15.19 -12.11 -13.24
N LEU A 451 -16.02 -11.08 -13.43
CA LEU A 451 -15.59 -9.67 -13.38
C LEU A 451 -16.03 -9.01 -12.06
N PRO A 452 -15.32 -7.97 -11.57
CA PRO A 452 -15.77 -7.21 -10.41
C PRO A 452 -17.21 -6.68 -10.51
N SER A 453 -17.68 -6.37 -11.73
CA SER A 453 -19.05 -5.92 -12.02
C SER A 453 -20.13 -7.00 -11.85
N THR A 454 -19.77 -8.30 -11.78
CA THR A 454 -20.70 -9.43 -11.64
C THR A 454 -20.59 -10.13 -10.28
N MET A 455 -19.87 -9.54 -9.31
CA MET A 455 -19.64 -10.08 -7.97
C MET A 455 -20.50 -9.34 -6.92
N ASP A 456 -20.79 -10.00 -5.80
CA ASP A 456 -21.44 -9.37 -4.63
C ASP A 456 -20.64 -8.12 -4.20
N PRO A 457 -21.25 -6.91 -4.24
CA PRO A 457 -20.58 -5.66 -3.87
C PRO A 457 -20.01 -5.65 -2.44
N ASN A 458 -20.51 -6.49 -1.53
CA ASN A 458 -20.06 -6.58 -0.15
C ASN A 458 -18.90 -7.57 0.05
N ARG A 459 -18.58 -8.41 -0.95
CA ARG A 459 -17.46 -9.35 -0.87
C ARG A 459 -16.16 -8.59 -0.66
N ILE A 460 -15.38 -9.00 0.34
CA ILE A 460 -14.04 -8.47 0.58
C ILE A 460 -13.03 -9.24 -0.29
N ILE A 461 -12.21 -8.48 -1.03
CA ILE A 461 -11.04 -8.97 -1.75
C ILE A 461 -9.81 -8.69 -0.89
N TYR A 462 -8.97 -9.73 -0.72
CA TYR A 462 -7.75 -9.69 0.08
C TYR A 462 -6.54 -9.72 -0.87
N PHE A 463 -5.77 -8.65 -0.88
CA PHE A 463 -4.58 -8.52 -1.73
C PHE A 463 -3.39 -9.17 -1.02
N PRO A 464 -2.61 -10.03 -1.71
CA PRO A 464 -1.59 -10.86 -1.09
C PRO A 464 -0.32 -10.04 -0.80
N ARG A 465 0.39 -10.41 0.26
CA ARG A 465 1.67 -9.78 0.62
C ARG A 465 2.54 -10.76 1.38
N GLU A 466 3.86 -10.61 1.29
CA GLU A 466 4.75 -11.11 2.34
C GLU A 466 4.47 -10.37 3.66
N GLY A 467 4.13 -11.11 4.72
CA GLY A 467 3.92 -10.57 6.07
C GLY A 467 2.48 -10.62 6.57
N SER A 468 2.16 -9.75 7.54
CA SER A 468 0.96 -9.84 8.39
C SER A 468 -0.13 -8.80 8.10
N SER A 469 0.05 -7.91 7.13
CA SER A 469 -0.96 -6.93 6.69
C SER A 469 -1.31 -7.08 5.21
N ALA A 470 -2.34 -7.88 4.93
CA ALA A 470 -3.00 -7.90 3.63
C ALA A 470 -3.83 -6.62 3.46
N PHE A 471 -3.73 -5.96 2.30
CA PHE A 471 -4.63 -4.86 1.96
C PHE A 471 -6.01 -5.45 1.62
N THR A 472 -7.08 -4.74 1.97
CA THR A 472 -8.45 -5.21 1.74
C THR A 472 -9.30 -4.16 1.07
N MET A 473 -10.26 -4.62 0.26
CA MET A 473 -11.29 -3.79 -0.39
C MET A 473 -12.61 -4.53 -0.44
N THR A 474 -13.74 -3.82 -0.42
CA THR A 474 -14.99 -4.38 -0.92
C THR A 474 -15.01 -4.39 -2.45
N VAL A 475 -15.76 -5.30 -3.05
CA VAL A 475 -16.05 -5.25 -4.50
C VAL A 475 -16.71 -3.91 -4.89
N SER A 476 -17.54 -3.31 -4.03
CA SER A 476 -18.14 -1.99 -4.28
C SER A 476 -17.12 -0.86 -4.40
N GLU A 477 -16.00 -0.90 -3.66
CA GLU A 477 -14.89 0.03 -3.85
C GLU A 477 -14.19 -0.21 -5.20
N ILE A 478 -13.92 -1.47 -5.56
CA ILE A 478 -13.28 -1.83 -6.84
C ILE A 478 -14.14 -1.35 -8.00
N GLN A 479 -15.44 -1.65 -7.99
CA GLN A 479 -16.40 -1.20 -9.01
C GLN A 479 -16.40 0.34 -9.12
N ARG A 480 -16.50 1.05 -7.99
CA ARG A 480 -16.55 2.52 -7.96
C ARG A 480 -15.29 3.17 -8.53
N TRP A 481 -14.11 2.67 -8.17
CA TRP A 481 -12.83 3.18 -8.66
C TRP A 481 -12.58 2.82 -10.13
N GLN A 482 -12.90 1.60 -10.57
CA GLN A 482 -12.86 1.25 -11.99
C GLN A 482 -13.80 2.15 -12.83
N ASN A 483 -15.03 2.39 -12.34
CA ASN A 483 -16.03 3.25 -12.96
C ASN A 483 -15.69 4.76 -12.88
N SER A 484 -14.61 5.16 -12.21
CA SER A 484 -14.13 6.55 -12.17
C SER A 484 -13.22 6.91 -13.35
N PHE A 485 -12.78 5.91 -14.13
CA PHE A 485 -11.80 6.09 -15.20
C PHE A 485 -12.29 7.10 -16.25
N THR A 486 -11.42 8.07 -16.58
CA THR A 486 -11.62 9.04 -17.67
C THR A 486 -10.32 9.30 -18.42
N VAL A 487 -10.45 9.72 -19.68
CA VAL A 487 -9.33 9.97 -20.58
C VAL A 487 -9.48 11.36 -21.17
N TYR A 488 -8.44 12.17 -21.01
CA TYR A 488 -8.32 13.49 -21.61
C TYR A 488 -7.24 13.45 -22.70
N ALA A 489 -7.50 14.03 -23.87
CA ALA A 489 -6.53 14.11 -24.95
C ALA A 489 -6.51 15.50 -25.56
N ASP A 490 -5.29 15.94 -25.91
CA ASP A 490 -5.02 17.27 -26.43
C ASP A 490 -5.53 17.38 -27.89
N ARG A 491 -6.57 18.20 -28.09
CA ARG A 491 -7.25 18.38 -29.40
C ARG A 491 -6.34 18.96 -30.48
N GLU A 492 -5.28 19.67 -30.12
CA GLU A 492 -4.32 20.26 -31.03
C GLU A 492 -3.24 19.24 -31.49
N ILE A 493 -3.36 17.95 -31.17
CA ILE A 493 -2.49 16.86 -31.68
C ILE A 493 -3.21 16.09 -32.79
N PRO A 494 -2.75 16.16 -34.06
CA PRO A 494 -3.37 15.43 -35.17
C PRO A 494 -3.37 13.90 -34.96
N GLY A 495 -4.55 13.30 -34.99
CA GLY A 495 -4.75 11.85 -34.87
C GLY A 495 -5.07 11.32 -33.46
N LEU A 496 -5.19 12.19 -32.43
CA LEU A 496 -5.75 11.79 -31.13
C LEU A 496 -7.29 11.75 -31.14
N GLU A 497 -7.84 10.93 -32.03
CA GLU A 497 -9.28 10.62 -32.06
C GLU A 497 -9.65 9.57 -30.99
N LYS A 498 -10.90 9.59 -30.51
CA LYS A 498 -11.38 8.61 -29.52
C LYS A 498 -11.14 7.16 -29.95
N SER A 499 -11.41 6.87 -31.22
CA SER A 499 -11.20 5.57 -31.88
C SER A 499 -9.76 5.08 -31.80
N PHE A 500 -8.79 5.98 -32.00
CA PHE A 500 -7.36 5.70 -31.84
C PHE A 500 -7.03 5.42 -30.37
N ILE A 501 -7.46 6.27 -29.45
CA ILE A 501 -7.09 6.16 -28.03
C ILE A 501 -7.73 4.91 -27.39
N GLN A 502 -8.97 4.57 -27.76
CA GLN A 502 -9.63 3.30 -27.40
C GLN A 502 -8.80 2.11 -27.89
N ARG A 503 -8.41 2.09 -29.17
CA ARG A 503 -7.59 1.01 -29.75
C ARG A 503 -6.22 0.89 -29.07
N ALA A 504 -5.62 1.99 -28.64
CA ALA A 504 -4.38 1.98 -27.86
C ALA A 504 -4.59 1.39 -26.44
N LEU A 505 -5.64 1.80 -25.73
CA LEU A 505 -6.00 1.27 -24.40
C LEU A 505 -6.57 -0.17 -24.45
N GLU A 506 -6.92 -0.66 -25.64
CA GLU A 506 -7.16 -2.08 -25.91
C GLU A 506 -5.87 -2.91 -26.09
N GLY A 507 -4.69 -2.28 -26.07
CA GLY A 507 -3.42 -2.95 -26.37
C GLY A 507 -3.25 -3.29 -27.85
N LYS A 508 -3.97 -2.61 -28.75
CA LYS A 508 -3.97 -2.82 -30.21
C LYS A 508 -3.29 -1.66 -30.97
N SER A 509 -2.46 -0.87 -30.28
CA SER A 509 -1.60 0.15 -30.88
C SER A 509 -0.23 -0.43 -31.27
N MET A 510 0.36 0.13 -32.32
CA MET A 510 1.72 -0.19 -32.76
C MET A 510 2.77 0.58 -31.95
N ASN A 511 4.04 0.18 -32.12
CA ASN A 511 5.19 0.94 -31.65
C ASN A 511 5.47 2.19 -32.53
N GLY A 512 6.42 3.03 -32.12
CA GLY A 512 6.70 4.29 -32.80
C GLY A 512 5.54 5.27 -32.66
N ARG A 513 5.04 5.80 -33.78
CA ARG A 513 4.15 6.97 -33.79
C ARG A 513 2.89 6.83 -32.94
N GLU A 514 2.28 5.64 -32.88
CA GLU A 514 1.10 5.41 -32.05
C GLU A 514 1.45 5.48 -30.55
N ALA A 515 2.57 4.87 -30.13
CA ALA A 515 3.09 5.00 -28.77
C ALA A 515 3.53 6.45 -28.44
N PHE A 516 4.13 7.16 -29.40
CA PHE A 516 4.53 8.56 -29.24
C PHE A 516 3.33 9.50 -29.06
N HIS A 517 2.24 9.29 -29.80
CA HIS A 517 1.01 10.08 -29.67
C HIS A 517 0.40 10.00 -28.25
N MET A 518 0.54 8.87 -27.55
CA MET A 518 0.02 8.69 -26.18
C MET A 518 0.66 9.62 -25.13
N LYS A 519 1.80 10.26 -25.42
CA LYS A 519 2.42 11.26 -24.53
C LYS A 519 1.59 12.52 -24.33
N PHE A 520 0.59 12.75 -25.18
CA PHE A 520 -0.33 13.88 -25.09
C PHE A 520 -1.75 13.44 -24.68
N VAL A 521 -1.85 12.23 -24.09
CA VAL A 521 -3.05 11.67 -23.48
C VAL A 521 -2.85 11.59 -21.97
N VAL A 522 -3.79 12.15 -21.19
CA VAL A 522 -3.83 12.07 -19.73
C VAL A 522 -4.94 11.11 -19.31
N ARG A 523 -4.57 10.08 -18.55
CA ARG A 523 -5.45 9.05 -18.00
C ARG A 523 -5.71 9.32 -16.53
N VAL A 524 -6.96 9.30 -16.12
CA VAL A 524 -7.42 9.63 -14.76
C VAL A 524 -8.18 8.47 -14.15
N SER A 525 -7.93 8.18 -12.88
CA SER A 525 -8.81 7.35 -12.04
C SER A 525 -8.73 7.75 -10.58
N ASP A 526 -9.86 7.65 -9.87
CA ASP A 526 -9.85 7.47 -8.42
C ASP A 526 -9.16 6.12 -8.15
N CYS A 527 -7.99 6.16 -7.54
CA CYS A 527 -7.28 4.97 -7.08
C CYS A 527 -6.39 5.42 -5.92
N PRO A 528 -6.55 4.86 -4.72
CA PRO A 528 -5.65 5.17 -3.64
C PRO A 528 -4.35 4.42 -3.83
N VAL A 529 -3.30 5.03 -3.31
CA VAL A 529 -2.08 4.33 -2.94
C VAL A 529 -2.41 3.18 -1.99
N MET A 530 -2.06 1.95 -2.37
CA MET A 530 -2.19 0.77 -1.51
C MET A 530 -0.87 0.37 -0.84
N MET A 531 0.25 0.83 -1.39
CA MET A 531 1.60 0.35 -1.05
C MET A 531 2.66 1.40 -1.41
N LYS A 532 3.67 1.57 -0.54
CA LYS A 532 4.86 2.39 -0.80
C LYS A 532 5.68 1.84 -1.96
N PHE A 533 6.54 2.66 -2.55
CA PHE A 533 7.44 2.28 -3.64
C PHE A 533 8.52 1.25 -3.23
N ASP A 534 8.66 0.99 -1.93
CA ASP A 534 9.51 -0.07 -1.36
C ASP A 534 8.75 -1.36 -0.98
N ALA A 535 7.62 -1.63 -1.65
CA ALA A 535 6.71 -2.77 -1.44
C ALA A 535 6.05 -2.86 -0.05
N LYS A 536 5.97 -1.74 0.69
CA LYS A 536 5.32 -1.70 2.01
C LYS A 536 3.86 -1.27 1.91
N VAL A 537 2.94 -2.23 2.04
CA VAL A 537 1.49 -1.96 2.14
C VAL A 537 1.23 -0.89 3.19
N LEU A 538 0.54 0.17 2.78
CA LEU A 538 0.13 1.26 3.66
C LEU A 538 -1.13 0.82 4.44
N PRO A 539 -1.13 0.92 5.77
CA PRO A 539 -2.26 0.45 6.57
C PRO A 539 -3.48 1.35 6.35
N ARG A 540 -4.63 0.74 6.07
CA ARG A 540 -5.92 1.43 6.02
C ARG A 540 -7.03 0.65 6.71
N SER A 541 -8.07 1.35 7.12
CA SER A 541 -9.37 0.78 7.46
C SER A 541 -10.29 0.77 6.23
N LEU A 542 -11.25 -0.15 6.18
CA LEU A 542 -12.36 -0.10 5.21
C LEU A 542 -13.32 1.09 5.47
N TYR A 543 -13.18 1.76 6.62
CA TYR A 543 -13.94 2.96 7.00
C TYR A 543 -13.17 4.27 6.76
N ASP A 544 -11.97 4.22 6.19
CA ASP A 544 -11.17 5.41 5.90
C ASP A 544 -11.72 6.15 4.66
N ASP A 545 -11.89 7.47 4.76
CA ASP A 545 -12.30 8.32 3.64
C ASP A 545 -11.13 8.89 2.83
N TRP A 546 -9.91 8.94 3.38
CA TRP A 546 -8.73 9.42 2.66
C TRP A 546 -8.49 8.75 1.28
N PRO A 547 -8.81 7.45 1.05
CA PRO A 547 -8.69 6.82 -0.26
C PRO A 547 -9.50 7.53 -1.37
N ASN A 548 -10.61 8.19 -1.01
CA ASN A 548 -11.49 8.91 -1.92
C ASN A 548 -10.93 10.28 -2.35
N ARG A 549 -9.77 10.67 -1.80
CA ARG A 549 -9.13 11.98 -2.02
C ARG A 549 -7.89 11.89 -2.90
N ILE A 550 -7.45 10.67 -3.27
CA ILE A 550 -6.32 10.42 -4.17
C ILE A 550 -6.83 10.25 -5.61
N LYS A 551 -6.20 10.98 -6.54
CA LYS A 551 -6.43 10.93 -7.98
C LYS A 551 -5.16 10.48 -8.69
N LEU A 552 -5.18 9.29 -9.30
CA LEU A 552 -4.12 8.87 -10.20
C LEU A 552 -4.30 9.61 -11.53
N ILE A 553 -3.38 10.54 -11.85
CA ILE A 553 -3.42 11.36 -13.06
C ILE A 553 -2.09 11.18 -13.77
N SER A 554 -2.06 10.35 -14.81
CA SER A 554 -0.83 9.92 -15.50
C SER A 554 -0.83 10.27 -16.98
N VAL A 555 0.37 10.56 -17.47
CA VAL A 555 0.73 10.87 -18.85
C VAL A 555 2.00 10.08 -19.15
N THR A 556 2.14 9.49 -20.34
CA THR A 556 3.33 8.66 -20.63
C THR A 556 4.58 9.53 -20.74
N GLY A 557 5.71 9.01 -20.25
CA GLY A 557 6.99 9.73 -20.28
C GLY A 557 7.55 9.90 -21.70
N VAL A 558 8.51 10.81 -21.87
CA VAL A 558 9.50 10.67 -22.94
C VAL A 558 10.57 9.72 -22.40
N ASP A 559 10.79 8.60 -23.06
CA ASP A 559 11.81 7.64 -22.66
C ASP A 559 12.86 7.48 -23.77
N PHE A 560 14.09 7.28 -23.33
CA PHE A 560 15.24 7.05 -24.19
C PHE A 560 15.92 5.76 -23.73
N ALA A 561 15.13 4.77 -23.30
CA ALA A 561 15.58 3.48 -22.81
C ALA A 561 16.17 2.57 -23.90
N GLY A 562 16.01 2.96 -25.17
CA GLY A 562 16.55 2.21 -26.30
C GLY A 562 15.69 1.00 -26.65
N ARG A 563 14.38 0.99 -26.39
CA ARG A 563 13.49 -0.11 -26.80
C ARG A 563 12.73 0.26 -28.07
N VAL A 564 12.26 -0.75 -28.81
CA VAL A 564 11.47 -0.59 -30.04
C VAL A 564 10.16 0.16 -29.83
N HIS A 565 9.63 0.19 -28.60
CA HIS A 565 8.47 1.01 -28.24
C HIS A 565 8.80 2.51 -28.20
N ASP A 566 10.01 2.87 -27.79
CA ASP A 566 10.51 4.24 -27.64
C ASP A 566 11.14 4.78 -28.95
N VAL A 567 10.97 4.07 -30.08
CA VAL A 567 11.67 4.37 -31.35
C VAL A 567 11.43 5.79 -31.85
N ASP A 568 10.21 6.31 -31.75
CA ASP A 568 9.91 7.67 -32.21
C ASP A 568 10.36 8.75 -31.22
N ASP A 569 10.57 8.44 -29.93
CA ASP A 569 11.21 9.36 -28.98
C ASP A 569 12.66 9.64 -29.44
N ILE A 570 13.38 8.58 -29.82
CA ILE A 570 14.72 8.67 -30.40
C ILE A 570 14.68 9.43 -31.74
N LEU A 571 13.79 9.04 -32.66
CA LEU A 571 13.75 9.63 -34.01
C LEU A 571 13.28 11.10 -34.03
N VAL A 572 12.42 11.52 -33.09
CA VAL A 572 11.94 12.91 -33.00
C VAL A 572 12.94 13.81 -32.29
N TYR A 573 13.57 13.36 -31.20
CA TYR A 573 14.40 14.23 -30.37
C TYR A 573 15.91 14.11 -30.64
N ILE A 574 16.44 13.03 -31.21
CA ILE A 574 17.89 12.86 -31.42
C ILE A 574 18.23 13.03 -32.90
N THR A 575 18.78 14.19 -33.26
CA THR A 575 19.04 14.54 -34.67
C THR A 575 20.11 13.66 -35.35
N ASN A 576 21.08 13.17 -34.59
CA ASN A 576 22.18 12.31 -35.09
C ASN A 576 22.02 10.83 -34.75
N TRP A 577 20.79 10.33 -34.55
CA TRP A 577 20.52 8.96 -34.07
C TRP A 577 21.25 7.87 -34.87
N ARG A 578 21.43 8.06 -36.18
CA ARG A 578 22.16 7.14 -37.08
C ARG A 578 23.64 6.95 -36.73
N ASN A 579 24.23 7.85 -35.97
CA ASN A 579 25.60 7.76 -35.46
C ASN A 579 25.64 7.30 -33.99
N VAL A 580 24.50 7.31 -33.31
CA VAL A 580 24.36 6.95 -31.89
C VAL A 580 24.01 5.47 -31.73
N PHE A 581 23.15 4.91 -32.58
CA PHE A 581 22.68 3.52 -32.50
C PHE A 581 23.20 2.64 -33.65
N GLU A 582 23.42 1.36 -33.35
CA GLU A 582 23.78 0.36 -34.36
C GLU A 582 22.68 0.22 -35.42
N LEU A 583 23.07 0.03 -36.68
CA LEU A 583 22.16 0.00 -37.81
C LEU A 583 22.10 -1.38 -38.48
N ASP A 584 20.89 -1.81 -38.84
CA ASP A 584 20.68 -2.98 -39.67
C ASP A 584 21.19 -2.70 -41.10
N GLN A 585 22.08 -3.56 -41.59
CA GLN A 585 22.82 -3.32 -42.84
C GLN A 585 21.96 -3.44 -44.10
N VAL A 586 20.75 -4.02 -44.00
CA VAL A 586 19.83 -4.21 -45.14
C VAL A 586 18.82 -3.06 -45.25
N THR A 587 18.32 -2.57 -44.11
CA THR A 587 17.23 -1.59 -44.04
C THR A 587 17.69 -0.17 -43.68
N GLY A 588 18.90 0.02 -43.15
CA GLY A 588 19.41 1.32 -42.70
C GLY A 588 18.64 1.92 -41.51
N LYS A 589 17.85 1.11 -40.81
CA LYS A 589 17.16 1.45 -39.56
C LYS A 589 18.01 1.03 -38.36
N MET A 590 17.64 1.49 -37.16
CA MET A 590 18.28 1.00 -35.92
C MET A 590 18.08 -0.52 -35.80
N ALA A 591 19.17 -1.24 -35.53
CA ALA A 591 19.16 -2.70 -35.40
C ALA A 591 18.43 -3.13 -34.12
N VAL A 592 17.48 -4.06 -34.26
CA VAL A 592 16.68 -4.57 -33.14
C VAL A 592 17.29 -5.88 -32.65
N PHE A 593 17.88 -5.84 -31.46
CA PHE A 593 18.45 -6.97 -30.74
C PHE A 593 17.38 -7.64 -29.87
N ASP A 594 17.44 -8.97 -29.78
CA ASP A 594 16.49 -9.84 -29.05
C ASP A 594 14.99 -9.56 -29.33
N GLY A 595 14.69 -8.93 -30.48
CA GLY A 595 13.35 -8.52 -30.89
C GLY A 595 12.79 -7.28 -30.18
N ARG A 596 13.58 -6.61 -29.32
CA ARG A 596 13.11 -5.49 -28.48
C ARG A 596 14.03 -4.28 -28.41
N ASP A 597 15.35 -4.45 -28.38
CA ASP A 597 16.27 -3.40 -27.91
C ASP A 597 17.18 -2.85 -29.01
N PHE A 598 17.59 -1.58 -28.90
CA PHE A 598 18.53 -0.89 -29.75
C PHE A 598 19.84 -0.66 -28.98
N HIS A 599 20.97 -1.11 -29.53
CA HIS A 599 22.27 -0.89 -28.89
C HIS A 599 22.95 0.39 -29.39
N PRO A 600 23.55 1.21 -28.50
CA PRO A 600 24.34 2.36 -28.90
C PRO A 600 25.71 1.93 -29.45
N VAL A 601 26.17 2.58 -30.52
CA VAL A 601 27.47 2.31 -31.13
C VAL A 601 28.58 2.58 -30.12
N LYS A 602 29.50 1.63 -29.95
CA LYS A 602 30.67 1.80 -29.10
C LYS A 602 31.49 3.03 -29.52
N ASN A 603 31.67 3.97 -28.59
CA ASN A 603 32.31 5.27 -28.81
C ASN A 603 31.56 6.17 -29.83
N HIS A 604 30.23 6.15 -29.82
CA HIS A 604 29.41 7.10 -30.59
C HIS A 604 29.79 8.57 -30.32
N PRO A 605 29.61 9.49 -31.31
CA PRO A 605 29.77 10.91 -31.07
C PRO A 605 28.75 11.44 -30.05
N PRO A 606 28.98 12.65 -29.47
CA PRO A 606 28.01 13.29 -28.60
C PRO A 606 26.61 13.36 -29.23
N VAL A 607 25.59 13.08 -28.42
CA VAL A 607 24.20 13.05 -28.87
C VAL A 607 23.68 14.47 -29.09
N LEU A 608 23.11 14.72 -30.26
CA LEU A 608 22.57 16.02 -30.64
C LEU A 608 21.06 16.06 -30.38
N LEU A 609 20.72 16.28 -29.11
CA LEU A 609 19.36 16.40 -28.60
C LEU A 609 18.70 17.71 -29.08
N SER A 610 17.48 17.61 -29.61
CA SER A 610 16.61 18.72 -30.01
C SER A 610 16.00 19.42 -28.79
N GLU A 611 16.83 20.04 -27.94
CA GLU A 611 16.41 20.61 -26.63
C GLU A 611 15.19 21.53 -26.75
N ASN A 612 15.11 22.36 -27.80
CA ASN A 612 13.97 23.24 -28.05
C ASN A 612 12.66 22.48 -28.33
N LEU A 613 12.68 21.43 -29.15
CA LEU A 613 11.48 20.65 -29.50
C LEU A 613 11.02 19.82 -28.29
N LEU A 614 11.97 19.22 -27.58
CA LEU A 614 11.70 18.50 -26.34
C LEU A 614 11.09 19.43 -25.29
N LEU A 615 11.62 20.65 -25.12
CA LEU A 615 11.07 21.64 -24.19
C LEU A 615 9.64 22.06 -24.55
N VAL A 616 9.33 22.27 -25.84
CA VAL A 616 7.97 22.59 -26.30
C VAL A 616 7.00 21.47 -25.95
N HIS A 617 7.37 20.20 -26.20
CA HIS A 617 6.53 19.06 -25.86
C HIS A 617 6.41 18.85 -24.34
N LEU A 618 7.49 18.95 -23.57
CA LEU A 618 7.46 18.85 -22.10
C LEU A 618 6.60 19.96 -21.47
N LYS A 619 6.69 21.21 -21.95
CA LYS A 619 5.79 22.29 -21.52
C LYS A 619 4.33 21.96 -21.83
N ARG A 620 4.05 21.40 -23.01
CA ARG A 620 2.68 21.02 -23.42
C ARG A 620 2.12 19.90 -22.55
N MET A 621 2.88 18.82 -22.33
CA MET A 621 2.54 17.72 -21.43
C MET A 621 2.26 18.22 -20.01
N ALA A 622 3.13 19.09 -19.47
CA ALA A 622 2.99 19.64 -18.13
C ALA A 622 1.76 20.54 -17.98
N LYS A 623 1.56 21.45 -18.93
CA LYS A 623 0.36 22.31 -19.03
C LYS A 623 -0.91 21.47 -19.10
N PHE A 624 -0.92 20.41 -19.90
CA PHE A 624 -2.08 19.55 -20.06
C PHE A 624 -2.38 18.75 -18.78
N ARG A 625 -1.37 18.15 -18.14
CA ARG A 625 -1.54 17.43 -16.86
C ARG A 625 -2.07 18.36 -15.75
N LEU A 626 -1.50 19.55 -15.58
CA LEU A 626 -1.94 20.49 -14.52
C LEU A 626 -3.35 21.02 -14.76
N ARG A 627 -3.74 21.29 -16.02
CA ARG A 627 -5.13 21.63 -16.38
C ARG A 627 -6.12 20.51 -16.04
N VAL A 628 -5.74 19.24 -16.28
CA VAL A 628 -6.56 18.08 -15.87
C VAL A 628 -6.62 17.95 -14.35
N CYS A 629 -5.52 18.20 -13.63
CA CYS A 629 -5.52 18.22 -12.16
C CYS A 629 -6.49 19.28 -11.61
N ASP A 630 -6.47 20.51 -12.12
CA ASP A 630 -7.39 21.57 -11.67
C ASP A 630 -8.86 21.23 -11.98
N ARG A 631 -9.13 20.69 -13.17
CA ARG A 631 -10.47 20.20 -13.57
C ARG A 631 -10.95 19.07 -12.66
N GLU A 632 -10.06 18.15 -12.30
CA GLU A 632 -10.31 17.09 -11.32
C GLU A 632 -10.25 17.59 -9.86
N LYS A 633 -10.28 18.91 -9.63
CA LYS A 633 -10.36 19.58 -8.33
C LYS A 633 -9.24 19.20 -7.35
N VAL A 634 -8.06 18.93 -7.89
CA VAL A 634 -6.86 18.61 -7.12
C VAL A 634 -6.36 19.87 -6.43
N GLN A 635 -6.10 19.77 -5.13
CA GLN A 635 -5.58 20.86 -4.29
C GLN A 635 -4.07 20.79 -4.14
N ILE A 636 -3.50 19.59 -4.08
CA ILE A 636 -2.06 19.36 -3.96
C ILE A 636 -1.64 18.40 -5.08
N VAL A 637 -0.70 18.82 -5.93
CA VAL A 637 -0.19 17.98 -7.02
C VAL A 637 1.12 17.35 -6.56
N VAL A 638 1.21 16.02 -6.50
CA VAL A 638 2.48 15.30 -6.31
C VAL A 638 3.05 14.88 -7.67
N GLU A 639 4.33 15.15 -7.88
CA GLU A 639 5.04 15.01 -9.16
C GLU A 639 6.43 14.37 -8.96
N THR A 640 6.82 13.44 -9.82
CA THR A 640 8.23 12.98 -9.96
C THR A 640 9.02 13.74 -11.03
N GLY A 641 8.35 14.65 -11.74
CA GLY A 641 8.87 15.38 -12.90
C GLY A 641 8.26 14.86 -14.21
N ILE A 642 7.56 15.74 -14.93
CA ILE A 642 6.77 15.34 -16.11
C ILE A 642 7.68 15.03 -17.29
N GLY A 643 7.37 13.94 -18.00
CA GLY A 643 8.08 13.48 -19.18
C GLY A 643 9.40 12.75 -18.90
N LEU A 644 9.75 12.48 -17.64
CA LEU A 644 10.96 11.76 -17.27
C LEU A 644 10.76 10.23 -17.31
N GLY A 645 11.18 9.58 -18.39
CA GLY A 645 11.40 8.12 -18.39
C GLY A 645 12.51 7.72 -17.41
N ILE A 646 12.34 6.59 -16.71
CA ILE A 646 13.24 6.11 -15.63
C ILE A 646 14.70 6.03 -16.08
N PHE A 647 14.94 5.71 -17.37
CA PHE A 647 16.29 5.58 -17.92
C PHE A 647 16.85 6.88 -18.49
N SER A 648 15.99 7.86 -18.84
CA SER A 648 16.31 9.25 -19.23
C SER A 648 17.43 9.41 -20.29
N GLY A 649 17.78 8.36 -21.05
CA GLY A 649 18.90 8.39 -22.00
C GLY A 649 20.29 8.35 -21.36
N LYS A 650 20.40 7.84 -20.13
CA LYS A 650 21.67 7.76 -19.39
C LYS A 650 22.75 6.93 -20.09
N HIS A 651 22.38 5.89 -20.82
CA HIS A 651 23.33 5.05 -21.55
C HIS A 651 23.85 5.69 -22.86
N ILE A 652 23.23 6.80 -23.31
CA ILE A 652 23.72 7.66 -24.40
C ILE A 652 24.16 9.06 -23.91
N GLY A 653 24.13 9.32 -22.60
CA GLY A 653 24.69 10.52 -21.96
C GLY A 653 23.85 11.80 -21.97
N ILE A 654 22.55 11.75 -22.29
CA ILE A 654 21.67 12.94 -22.34
C ILE A 654 20.87 13.21 -21.06
N ASP A 655 21.03 12.39 -20.02
CA ASP A 655 20.12 12.35 -18.88
C ASP A 655 20.08 13.65 -18.06
N SER A 656 21.21 14.35 -17.92
CA SER A 656 21.22 15.69 -17.32
C SER A 656 20.61 16.78 -18.21
N GLN A 657 20.58 16.62 -19.54
CA GLN A 657 19.84 17.54 -20.41
C GLN A 657 18.34 17.35 -20.22
N VAL A 658 17.85 16.11 -20.33
CA VAL A 658 16.43 15.76 -20.20
C VAL A 658 15.87 16.20 -18.84
N ARG A 659 16.58 15.94 -17.73
CA ARG A 659 16.16 16.36 -16.38
C ARG A 659 16.04 17.88 -16.22
N ARG A 660 17.04 18.64 -16.68
CA ARG A 660 17.01 20.11 -16.63
C ARG A 660 15.87 20.68 -17.48
N LEU A 661 15.60 20.10 -18.65
CA LEU A 661 14.49 20.54 -19.52
C LEU A 661 13.12 20.23 -18.91
N ALA A 662 12.94 19.10 -18.22
CA ALA A 662 11.71 18.80 -17.48
C ALA A 662 11.48 19.76 -16.29
N ALA A 663 12.52 20.04 -15.51
CA ALA A 663 12.46 21.04 -14.44
C ALA A 663 12.12 22.44 -14.97
N HIS A 664 12.73 22.83 -16.10
CA HIS A 664 12.50 24.10 -16.78
C HIS A 664 11.07 24.20 -17.32
N ALA A 665 10.57 23.13 -17.95
CA ALA A 665 9.20 23.03 -18.45
C ALA A 665 8.17 23.23 -17.32
N MET A 666 8.34 22.53 -16.19
CA MET A 666 7.49 22.70 -15.00
C MET A 666 7.52 24.14 -14.50
N ARG A 667 8.71 24.72 -14.29
CA ARG A 667 8.84 26.10 -13.79
C ARG A 667 8.19 27.11 -14.73
N CYS A 668 8.37 26.96 -16.04
CA CYS A 668 7.70 27.76 -17.06
C CYS A 668 6.18 27.66 -16.97
N VAL A 669 5.61 26.46 -17.01
CA VAL A 669 4.15 26.26 -16.95
C VAL A 669 3.54 26.81 -15.66
N ILE A 670 4.16 26.54 -14.50
CA ILE A 670 3.64 27.04 -13.22
C ILE A 670 3.72 28.58 -13.15
N LYS A 671 4.74 29.20 -13.75
CA LYS A 671 4.84 30.67 -13.83
C LYS A 671 3.87 31.28 -14.85
N GLU A 672 3.63 30.60 -15.97
CA GLU A 672 2.81 31.10 -17.09
C GLU A 672 1.31 30.89 -16.88
N GLU A 673 0.89 29.75 -16.32
CA GLU A 673 -0.53 29.39 -16.13
C GLU A 673 -0.94 29.19 -14.66
N GLY A 674 -0.03 29.22 -13.69
CA GLY A 674 -0.35 28.94 -12.28
C GLY A 674 -1.39 29.86 -11.65
N ALA A 675 -1.54 31.09 -12.15
CA ALA A 675 -2.58 32.02 -11.71
C ALA A 675 -3.98 31.74 -12.31
N THR A 676 -4.07 30.80 -13.27
CA THR A 676 -5.33 30.37 -13.91
C THR A 676 -5.93 29.12 -13.27
N TYR A 677 -5.15 28.41 -12.46
CA TYR A 677 -5.61 27.23 -11.73
C TYR A 677 -6.42 27.66 -10.50
N THR A 678 -7.61 27.10 -10.34
CA THR A 678 -8.64 27.53 -9.38
C THR A 678 -8.75 26.64 -8.15
N HIS A 679 -8.21 25.42 -8.23
CA HIS A 679 -8.20 24.41 -7.18
C HIS A 679 -6.78 24.09 -6.70
N ILE A 680 -5.76 24.14 -7.58
CA ILE A 680 -4.38 23.81 -7.22
C ILE A 680 -3.79 24.86 -6.26
N ARG A 681 -3.47 24.43 -5.04
CA ARG A 681 -2.93 25.26 -3.94
C ARG A 681 -1.44 25.06 -3.68
N ALA A 682 -0.88 23.92 -4.06
CA ALA A 682 0.55 23.61 -3.94
C ALA A 682 0.99 22.49 -4.89
N ILE A 683 2.30 22.43 -5.19
CA ILE A 683 2.94 21.33 -5.91
C ILE A 683 4.06 20.75 -5.04
N VAL A 684 4.13 19.42 -4.96
CA VAL A 684 5.12 18.66 -4.18
C VAL A 684 5.92 17.79 -5.15
N PHE A 685 7.18 18.15 -5.40
CA PHE A 685 8.10 17.32 -6.16
C PHE A 685 8.69 16.23 -5.27
N ALA A 686 8.17 15.02 -5.43
CA ALA A 686 8.65 13.79 -4.82
C ALA A 686 9.75 13.19 -5.71
N LEU A 687 11.00 13.56 -5.43
CA LEU A 687 12.13 13.18 -6.26
C LEU A 687 12.94 12.09 -5.53
N PRO A 688 12.80 10.79 -5.88
CA PRO A 688 13.54 9.72 -5.23
C PRO A 688 15.02 9.76 -5.63
N ILE A 689 15.90 10.15 -4.70
CA ILE A 689 17.31 10.40 -5.03
C ILE A 689 18.15 9.13 -4.89
N PHE A 690 18.53 8.50 -6.00
CA PHE A 690 19.32 7.27 -6.04
C PHE A 690 20.85 7.53 -6.14
N SER A 691 21.27 8.76 -5.87
CA SER A 691 22.66 9.25 -5.91
C SER A 691 23.71 8.26 -5.39
N LYS A 692 24.66 7.87 -6.25
CA LYS A 692 25.86 7.11 -5.86
C LYS A 692 26.98 8.08 -5.50
N LYS A 693 27.56 7.96 -4.29
CA LYS A 693 28.82 8.64 -3.95
C LYS A 693 30.01 7.94 -4.59
N ILE A 694 30.99 8.71 -5.08
CA ILE A 694 32.28 8.22 -5.56
C ILE A 694 33.36 9.05 -4.85
N GLY A 695 33.97 8.46 -3.82
CA GLY A 695 34.78 9.23 -2.86
C GLY A 695 33.94 10.32 -2.20
N ASP A 696 34.51 11.53 -2.12
CA ASP A 696 33.82 12.71 -1.60
C ASP A 696 32.84 13.33 -2.61
N TYR A 697 32.95 12.99 -3.90
CA TYR A 697 32.10 13.54 -4.95
C TYR A 697 30.71 12.90 -4.94
N GLN A 698 29.70 13.76 -5.00
CA GLN A 698 28.28 13.43 -5.06
C GLN A 698 27.77 13.75 -6.46
N ILE A 699 27.35 12.72 -7.21
CA ILE A 699 26.89 12.88 -8.59
C ILE A 699 25.58 13.71 -8.58
N PRO A 700 25.44 14.75 -9.43
CA PRO A 700 24.19 15.48 -9.58
C PRO A 700 23.04 14.57 -10.00
N ASP A 701 21.94 14.64 -9.27
CA ASP A 701 20.73 13.82 -9.44
C ASP A 701 19.50 14.75 -9.60
N VAL A 702 18.32 14.22 -9.94
CA VAL A 702 17.10 14.98 -10.31
C VAL A 702 16.79 16.13 -9.35
N TYR A 703 16.91 15.87 -8.05
CA TYR A 703 16.73 16.86 -6.99
C TYR A 703 17.59 18.11 -7.17
N HIS A 704 18.86 17.98 -7.58
CA HIS A 704 19.73 19.13 -7.79
C HIS A 704 19.33 19.94 -9.02
N ASP A 705 18.95 19.28 -10.11
CA ASP A 705 18.45 19.95 -11.32
C ASP A 705 17.19 20.78 -11.00
N PHE A 706 16.21 20.19 -10.30
CA PHE A 706 15.00 20.89 -9.87
C PHE A 706 15.27 22.01 -8.85
N VAL A 707 16.09 21.78 -7.83
CA VAL A 707 16.45 22.80 -6.83
C VAL A 707 17.21 23.99 -7.43
N ASN A 708 18.05 23.74 -8.43
CA ASN A 708 18.77 24.79 -9.15
C ASN A 708 17.88 25.56 -10.13
N GLU A 709 16.74 24.98 -10.54
CA GLU A 709 15.78 25.62 -11.44
C GLU A 709 14.69 26.40 -10.69
N PHE A 710 14.13 25.83 -9.63
CA PHE A 710 13.17 26.52 -8.74
C PHE A 710 13.83 27.47 -7.72
N HIS A 711 15.16 27.63 -7.76
CA HIS A 711 15.89 28.57 -6.91
C HIS A 711 15.25 29.98 -6.91
N LYS A 712 15.26 30.67 -5.76
CA LYS A 712 14.51 31.95 -5.57
C LYS A 712 14.76 32.97 -6.68
N SER A 713 15.99 33.12 -7.16
CA SER A 713 16.31 34.04 -8.27
C SER A 713 15.66 33.71 -9.63
N LYS A 714 15.10 32.50 -9.79
CA LYS A 714 14.43 32.01 -11.01
C LYS A 714 12.91 31.79 -10.87
N TYR A 715 12.42 31.56 -9.66
CA TYR A 715 11.01 31.25 -9.40
C TYR A 715 10.38 32.18 -8.36
N HIS A 716 9.55 33.07 -8.87
CA HIS A 716 8.54 33.85 -8.16
C HIS A 716 7.24 33.55 -8.91
N GLY A 717 6.42 32.65 -8.35
CA GLY A 717 5.21 32.14 -9.00
C GLY A 717 4.11 31.90 -7.96
N PRO A 718 2.84 31.93 -8.38
CA PRO A 718 1.69 32.03 -7.48
C PRO A 718 1.42 30.77 -6.66
N ILE A 719 1.98 29.62 -7.07
CA ILE A 719 1.77 28.32 -6.42
C ILE A 719 3.02 27.95 -5.60
N PRO A 720 2.91 27.73 -4.28
CA PRO A 720 3.98 27.18 -3.46
C PRO A 720 4.46 25.80 -3.96
N VAL A 721 5.78 25.65 -4.06
CA VAL A 721 6.47 24.43 -4.48
C VAL A 721 7.28 23.88 -3.31
N LEU A 722 7.06 22.61 -2.96
CA LEU A 722 7.88 21.83 -2.03
C LEU A 722 8.69 20.78 -2.81
N ILE A 723 9.98 20.63 -2.52
CA ILE A 723 10.83 19.57 -3.07
C ILE A 723 11.32 18.69 -1.93
N VAL A 724 11.12 17.37 -2.05
CA VAL A 724 11.36 16.35 -1.01
C VAL A 724 11.99 15.07 -1.57
N ASP A 725 12.73 14.36 -0.70
CA ASP A 725 13.39 13.06 -0.94
C ASP A 725 12.68 11.98 -0.11
N HIS A 726 11.36 11.92 -0.31
CA HIS A 726 10.41 11.08 0.42
C HIS A 726 9.63 10.21 -0.56
N ASP A 727 9.10 9.09 -0.07
CA ASP A 727 8.30 8.15 -0.85
C ASP A 727 7.02 8.83 -1.36
N MET A 728 6.80 8.85 -2.69
CA MET A 728 5.68 9.56 -3.32
C MET A 728 4.33 9.07 -2.81
N HIS A 729 4.21 7.76 -2.64
CA HIS A 729 3.01 7.06 -2.25
C HIS A 729 2.65 7.39 -0.79
N GLU A 730 3.64 7.41 0.11
CA GLU A 730 3.50 7.92 1.48
C GLU A 730 3.17 9.42 1.53
N LEU A 731 3.75 10.25 0.66
CA LEU A 731 3.41 11.68 0.56
C LEU A 731 1.93 11.86 0.17
N ALA A 732 1.45 11.16 -0.87
CA ALA A 732 0.07 11.23 -1.33
C ALA A 732 -0.92 10.83 -0.22
N VAL A 733 -0.67 9.72 0.49
CA VAL A 733 -1.49 9.32 1.66
C VAL A 733 -1.41 10.35 2.78
N ALA A 734 -0.23 10.87 3.12
CA ALA A 734 -0.07 11.86 4.19
C ALA A 734 -0.77 13.20 3.89
N ILE A 735 -0.93 13.55 2.61
CA ILE A 735 -1.75 14.68 2.14
C ILE A 735 -3.25 14.35 2.24
N ALA A 736 -3.66 13.19 1.72
CA ALA A 736 -5.06 12.75 1.69
C ALA A 736 -5.66 12.59 3.11
N CYS A 737 -4.88 12.05 4.06
CA CYS A 737 -5.25 11.94 5.47
C CYS A 737 -5.45 13.29 6.17
N ARG A 738 -4.99 14.40 5.58
CA ARG A 738 -5.26 15.78 6.05
C ARG A 738 -6.47 16.42 5.40
N GLY A 739 -7.25 15.65 4.64
CA GLY A 739 -8.47 16.09 3.98
C GLY A 739 -8.26 16.79 2.64
N PHE A 740 -7.01 17.02 2.21
CA PHE A 740 -6.71 17.59 0.89
C PHE A 740 -6.99 16.59 -0.23
N ARG A 741 -7.56 17.06 -1.34
CA ARG A 741 -7.64 16.28 -2.59
C ARG A 741 -6.30 16.36 -3.30
N VAL A 742 -5.69 15.21 -3.59
CA VAL A 742 -4.30 15.09 -4.05
C VAL A 742 -4.26 14.35 -5.39
N SER A 743 -3.39 14.77 -6.31
CA SER A 743 -3.05 13.95 -7.48
C SER A 743 -1.70 13.31 -7.33
N GLU A 744 -1.57 12.11 -7.87
CA GLU A 744 -0.32 11.39 -8.01
C GLU A 744 -0.02 11.17 -9.50
N LEU A 745 1.24 11.37 -9.90
CA LEU A 745 1.72 10.97 -11.21
C LEU A 745 2.12 9.50 -11.13
N ASN A 746 1.34 8.60 -11.73
CA ASN A 746 1.87 7.26 -11.98
C ASN A 746 3.06 7.40 -12.95
N PRO A 747 4.29 6.98 -12.58
CA PRO A 747 5.45 7.03 -13.47
C PRO A 747 5.37 6.06 -14.66
N ALA A 748 4.35 5.20 -14.72
CA ALA A 748 4.17 4.22 -15.79
C ALA A 748 2.70 4.02 -16.19
N ASP A 749 2.40 2.90 -16.85
CA ASP A 749 1.21 2.70 -17.67
C ASP A 749 0.03 2.01 -16.98
N SER A 750 0.16 1.72 -15.69
CA SER A 750 -0.93 1.13 -14.91
C SER A 750 -2.05 2.14 -14.58
N HIS A 751 -3.29 1.69 -14.76
CA HIS A 751 -4.49 2.35 -14.24
C HIS A 751 -5.39 1.33 -13.56
N GLY A 752 -6.14 1.80 -12.56
CA GLY A 752 -7.05 0.97 -11.78
C GLY A 752 -6.37 0.09 -10.73
N VAL A 753 -7.20 -0.35 -9.78
CA VAL A 753 -6.89 -1.11 -8.55
C VAL A 753 -5.78 -2.14 -8.71
N PHE A 754 -5.87 -2.99 -9.73
CA PHE A 754 -4.95 -4.12 -9.88
C PHE A 754 -3.63 -3.71 -10.53
N GLY A 755 -3.65 -2.75 -11.45
CA GLY A 755 -2.41 -2.24 -12.06
C GLY A 755 -1.51 -1.58 -11.03
N GLU A 756 -2.10 -0.70 -10.21
CA GLU A 756 -1.41 0.02 -9.13
C GLU A 756 -0.79 -0.95 -8.11
N TYR A 757 -1.58 -1.89 -7.58
CA TYR A 757 -1.13 -2.75 -6.49
C TYR A 757 0.13 -3.54 -6.83
N TRP A 758 0.19 -4.07 -8.05
CA TRP A 758 1.28 -4.93 -8.50
C TRP A 758 2.48 -4.15 -9.05
N GLN A 759 2.26 -2.93 -9.55
CA GLN A 759 3.34 -2.01 -9.91
C GLN A 759 4.14 -1.55 -8.68
N ASN A 760 3.49 -1.38 -7.52
CA ASN A 760 4.12 -0.86 -6.31
C ASN A 760 5.20 -1.74 -5.67
N TYR A 761 5.37 -2.98 -6.16
CA TYR A 761 6.53 -3.82 -5.83
C TYR A 761 7.82 -3.32 -6.50
N GLY A 762 7.71 -2.46 -7.51
CA GLY A 762 8.80 -1.72 -8.16
C GLY A 762 8.64 -1.65 -9.69
N PRO A 763 9.26 -0.66 -10.36
CA PRO A 763 9.13 -0.48 -11.82
C PRO A 763 9.70 -1.66 -12.62
N ALA A 764 10.77 -2.29 -12.12
CA ALA A 764 11.33 -3.51 -12.71
C ALA A 764 10.51 -4.79 -12.38
N VAL A 765 9.50 -4.68 -11.51
CA VAL A 765 8.47 -5.70 -11.32
C VAL A 765 7.37 -5.49 -12.36
N GLU A 766 6.85 -4.27 -12.53
CA GLU A 766 5.85 -3.91 -13.53
C GLU A 766 6.22 -4.31 -14.98
N GLU A 767 7.36 -3.83 -15.50
CA GLU A 767 7.77 -4.09 -16.90
C GLU A 767 7.86 -5.60 -17.17
N LYS A 768 8.26 -6.38 -16.17
CA LYS A 768 8.47 -7.81 -16.28
C LYS A 768 7.21 -8.63 -15.96
N LEU A 769 6.30 -8.14 -15.12
CA LEU A 769 4.92 -8.66 -14.96
C LEU A 769 4.19 -8.61 -16.31
N ALA A 770 4.24 -7.43 -16.96
CA ALA A 770 3.69 -7.21 -18.29
C ALA A 770 4.28 -8.20 -19.29
N LEU A 771 5.62 -8.28 -19.39
CA LEU A 771 6.32 -9.07 -20.40
C LEU A 771 6.22 -10.60 -20.23
N THR A 772 5.99 -11.14 -19.02
CA THR A 772 6.23 -12.58 -18.76
C THR A 772 5.01 -13.43 -18.44
N THR A 773 3.83 -12.85 -18.16
CA THR A 773 2.76 -13.65 -17.53
C THR A 773 1.36 -13.11 -17.70
N LEU A 774 1.17 -11.79 -17.57
CA LEU A 774 -0.16 -11.20 -17.48
C LEU A 774 -0.15 -9.84 -18.15
N GLY A 775 -0.88 -9.74 -19.26
CA GLY A 775 -1.24 -8.45 -19.85
C GLY A 775 -2.20 -7.65 -18.97
N LEU A 776 -2.19 -7.74 -17.64
CA LEU A 776 -3.13 -7.06 -16.73
C LEU A 776 -3.14 -5.54 -16.97
N LEU A 777 -1.95 -5.01 -17.28
CA LEU A 777 -1.69 -3.60 -17.59
C LEU A 777 -2.15 -3.24 -19.01
N VAL A 778 -1.73 -4.03 -20.00
CA VAL A 778 -2.05 -3.86 -21.44
C VAL A 778 -3.52 -4.17 -21.77
N GLN A 779 -4.17 -4.97 -20.92
CA GLN A 779 -5.54 -5.46 -21.04
C GLN A 779 -6.41 -5.08 -19.83
N HIS A 780 -6.11 -3.96 -19.16
CA HIS A 780 -6.92 -3.40 -18.06
C HIS A 780 -8.41 -3.31 -18.46
N HIS A 781 -8.70 -3.04 -19.74
CA HIS A 781 -10.03 -3.04 -20.34
C HIS A 781 -10.84 -4.34 -20.20
N LEU A 782 -10.20 -5.50 -19.94
CA LEU A 782 -10.91 -6.77 -19.69
C LEU A 782 -11.55 -6.79 -18.30
N ILE A 783 -10.87 -6.23 -17.30
CA ILE A 783 -11.31 -6.19 -15.90
C ILE A 783 -12.14 -4.93 -15.61
N ASN A 784 -11.77 -3.82 -16.26
CA ASN A 784 -12.45 -2.54 -16.20
C ASN A 784 -13.04 -2.16 -17.58
N ARG A 785 -14.30 -2.52 -17.81
CA ARG A 785 -14.98 -2.20 -19.08
C ARG A 785 -15.20 -0.69 -19.30
N SER A 786 -15.15 0.14 -18.25
CA SER A 786 -15.23 1.60 -18.38
C SER A 786 -14.02 2.23 -19.09
N VAL A 787 -12.93 1.48 -19.30
CA VAL A 787 -11.85 1.90 -20.20
C VAL A 787 -12.33 2.08 -21.64
N LEU A 788 -13.37 1.35 -22.07
CA LEU A 788 -13.90 1.38 -23.45
C LEU A 788 -15.20 2.18 -23.58
N ASP A 789 -15.64 2.86 -22.50
CA ASP A 789 -16.84 3.70 -22.50
C ASP A 789 -16.52 5.06 -23.15
N ASP A 790 -17.00 5.26 -24.38
CA ASP A 790 -16.76 6.48 -25.18
C ASP A 790 -17.15 7.77 -24.46
N SER A 791 -18.12 7.73 -23.55
CA SER A 791 -18.55 8.90 -22.76
C SER A 791 -17.44 9.44 -21.84
N ARG A 792 -16.43 8.62 -21.53
CA ARG A 792 -15.29 8.96 -20.66
C ARG A 792 -14.12 9.64 -21.38
N TYR A 793 -14.23 9.78 -22.70
CA TYR A 793 -13.19 10.35 -23.54
C TYR A 793 -13.48 11.82 -23.83
N HIS A 794 -12.57 12.68 -23.39
CA HIS A 794 -12.68 14.13 -23.43
C HIS A 794 -11.54 14.70 -24.27
N ILE A 795 -11.79 14.87 -25.57
CA ILE A 795 -10.88 15.60 -26.46
C ILE A 795 -11.11 17.09 -26.21
N ILE A 796 -10.13 17.79 -25.64
CA ILE A 796 -10.26 19.17 -25.12
C ILE A 796 -9.23 20.10 -25.72
#